data_AF-A0A182W0I4-F1
#
_entry.id   AF-A0A182W0I4-F1
#
_cell.length_a   1.000
_cell.length_b   1.000
_cell.length_c   1.000
_cell.angle_alpha   90.00
_cell.angle_beta   90.00
_cell.angle_gamma   90.00
#
_symmetry.space_group_name_H-M   'P 1'
#
loop_
_entity.id
_entity.type
_entity.pdbx_description
1 polymer ?
#
loop_
_entity_poly.entity_id
_entity_poly.type
_entity_poly.pdbx_seq_one_letter_code
_entity_poly.pdbx_strand_id
1 'polypeptide(L)'
;MTRTCLIKAGILWLFLLAANPANAQTSIGASVVLDPQDVTVIVGERQQFLAKVRGMLSQDVRLNFSKEHSDLVSIVPSSIVVSPADGGFIDRAYEIDLVGLSPGQFDLEASVLPAGLIDDAAAFIRVTVANSQPIILISSVIGWIYFAAWTVSFWPQMIVNYRRQSVVGLSFDFLTLNLVGHSVYAAFNCALYWSGYIEQEYLDRNPRGLNPVLTNDVAFSIHATIATLLTVVQCFFYERGEQKVSRIAWGMITIFVIVIVVAGILVGTETFHWLDFLYVLSYIKLSVTLIKYVPQAVLNFRRKSTVGWSIENVLLDFTGGMLSMLQMLLNGYNYDDWASIFGDPTKFGLGLFSVLFDILFIVQHYVLYRNRADAKTLQEDSSTTNTTVSNGGSKDTAQSDEALLRLQFGPQDTTVIVGEIKNVTLRLHGPLSMRVTVNFTQTTNATSDTDYVQLTPDTIEFDPPTSNFIDRSERVSMRGLRAGIFDLLAHLSPPSELVDQSQAFVRVTVAKSWSLISVSSLIGWTYFLAWTWSFWPQIWENRTRASVVGLSFDYLALNLFGHIMYAAFNCALFWNGSVQEEYLRRNPRGLIPVLANDVAFSLHATFATGVIIVQCFFYERGQQRVSYTARALLVIFATFVVISGILVASGRYRWLDFFYNLSFLKLAITLVKYIPQAVLNYRRKSTVGWSIGNVLLDFTGGFFSIVQMLVNGYNYDDWDSIFGDGAKFGLGLFSVLFDVLFIVQHYILYRNSNYIELQGESYPGPGSKTYKES
;
A
#
# COMPACT_ATOMS: atom_id res chain seq x y z
N MET A 1 1.84 5.54 -49.80
CA MET A 1 3.07 4.84 -49.36
C MET A 1 3.65 5.54 -48.13
N THR A 2 2.82 5.80 -47.12
CA THR A 2 3.09 6.75 -46.03
C THR A 2 2.29 6.36 -44.78
N ARG A 3 2.46 5.12 -44.33
CA ARG A 3 1.98 4.64 -43.01
C ARG A 3 3.00 3.80 -42.25
N THR A 4 4.17 3.54 -42.84
CA THR A 4 5.22 2.66 -42.28
C THR A 4 6.43 3.41 -41.71
N CYS A 5 6.47 4.76 -41.81
CA CYS A 5 7.60 5.55 -41.29
C CYS A 5 7.45 5.98 -39.81
N LEU A 6 6.24 6.05 -39.25
CA LEU A 6 6.04 6.50 -37.86
C LEU A 6 6.34 5.42 -36.81
N ILE A 7 6.31 4.14 -37.18
CA ILE A 7 6.62 3.02 -36.27
C ILE A 7 8.13 2.78 -36.15
N LYS A 8 8.93 3.24 -37.12
CA LYS A 8 10.39 3.10 -37.10
C LYS A 8 11.11 4.19 -36.31
N ALA A 9 10.46 5.33 -36.04
CA ALA A 9 11.05 6.40 -35.25
C ALA A 9 10.99 6.14 -33.73
N GLY A 10 9.94 5.48 -33.24
CA GLY A 10 9.77 5.20 -31.80
C GLY A 10 10.68 4.09 -31.25
N ILE A 11 11.07 3.12 -32.09
CA ILE A 11 11.96 2.02 -31.69
C ILE A 11 13.44 2.45 -31.78
N LEU A 12 13.78 3.39 -32.67
CA LEU A 12 15.15 3.92 -32.79
C LEU A 12 15.52 4.88 -31.65
N TRP A 13 14.52 5.53 -31.03
CA TRP A 13 14.72 6.45 -29.90
C TRP A 13 15.06 5.71 -28.58
N LEU A 14 14.58 4.48 -28.40
CA LEU A 14 14.84 3.66 -27.21
C LEU A 14 16.22 2.97 -27.21
N PHE A 15 16.86 2.84 -28.38
CA PHE A 15 18.20 2.25 -28.49
C PHE A 15 19.34 3.29 -28.49
N LEU A 16 19.04 4.59 -28.64
CA LEU A 16 20.04 5.66 -28.67
C LEU A 16 20.37 6.28 -27.30
N LEU A 17 19.64 5.91 -26.25
CA LEU A 17 19.95 6.31 -24.86
C LEU A 17 20.79 5.28 -24.09
N ALA A 18 21.07 4.11 -24.68
CA ALA A 18 21.82 3.02 -24.04
C ALA A 18 23.30 2.95 -24.45
N ALA A 19 23.83 3.95 -25.16
CA ALA A 19 25.21 3.97 -25.61
C ALA A 19 25.84 5.34 -25.38
N ASN A 20 26.10 5.67 -24.12
CA ASN A 20 27.10 6.68 -23.79
C ASN A 20 27.74 6.34 -22.43
N PRO A 21 28.81 5.52 -22.39
CA PRO A 21 29.67 5.53 -21.22
C PRO A 21 30.43 6.86 -21.27
N ALA A 22 29.98 7.83 -20.48
CA ALA A 22 30.73 9.03 -20.20
C ALA A 22 31.98 8.63 -19.41
N ASN A 23 33.07 8.31 -20.12
CA ASN A 23 34.40 8.28 -19.52
C ASN A 23 34.81 9.72 -19.23
N ALA A 24 34.37 10.25 -18.08
CA ALA A 24 34.94 11.44 -17.48
C ALA A 24 36.31 11.04 -16.91
N GLN A 25 37.35 11.18 -17.73
CA GLN A 25 38.72 10.98 -17.30
C GLN A 25 39.16 12.25 -16.56
N THR A 26 39.01 12.27 -15.24
CA THR A 26 39.54 13.31 -14.36
C THR A 26 41.08 13.22 -14.36
N SER A 27 41.74 14.37 -14.52
CA SER A 27 43.19 14.49 -14.72
C SER A 27 44.00 14.45 -13.41
N ILE A 28 43.53 13.70 -12.40
CA ILE A 28 44.17 13.61 -11.08
C ILE A 28 45.07 12.37 -11.08
N GLY A 29 46.32 12.51 -10.62
CA GLY A 29 47.39 11.53 -10.85
C GLY A 29 47.14 10.12 -10.29
N ALA A 30 46.37 9.98 -9.21
CA ALA A 30 45.97 8.71 -8.61
C ALA A 30 44.45 8.61 -8.43
N SER A 31 43.91 7.40 -8.45
CA SER A 31 42.49 7.08 -8.23
C SER A 31 42.32 6.06 -7.10
N VAL A 32 41.25 6.16 -6.33
CA VAL A 32 40.81 5.15 -5.36
C VAL A 32 39.52 4.49 -5.83
N VAL A 33 39.48 3.16 -5.76
CA VAL A 33 38.29 2.34 -6.08
C VAL A 33 38.09 1.35 -4.95
N LEU A 34 36.87 1.30 -4.42
CA LEU A 34 36.48 0.24 -3.49
C LEU A 34 35.87 -0.94 -4.27
N ASP A 35 36.39 -2.16 -4.06
CA ASP A 35 36.07 -3.35 -4.86
C ASP A 35 35.78 -4.57 -3.97
N PRO A 36 34.65 -5.28 -4.15
CA PRO A 36 33.57 -4.98 -5.10
C PRO A 36 32.78 -3.73 -4.68
N GLN A 37 32.15 -3.07 -5.66
CA GLN A 37 31.34 -1.87 -5.44
C GLN A 37 29.97 -2.20 -4.81
N ASP A 38 29.60 -3.48 -4.79
CA ASP A 38 28.42 -4.03 -4.10
C ASP A 38 28.87 -5.16 -3.18
N VAL A 39 28.51 -5.10 -1.89
CA VAL A 39 28.83 -6.14 -0.93
C VAL A 39 27.61 -6.52 -0.11
N THR A 40 27.38 -7.82 0.07
CA THR A 40 26.38 -8.34 1.00
C THR A 40 27.08 -8.98 2.20
N VAL A 41 26.68 -8.59 3.41
CA VAL A 41 27.19 -9.15 4.67
C VAL A 41 26.03 -9.69 5.50
N ILE A 42 26.25 -10.79 6.21
CA ILE A 42 25.25 -11.34 7.13
C ILE A 42 25.42 -10.71 8.52
N VAL A 43 24.32 -10.42 9.20
CA VAL A 43 24.34 -9.94 10.60
C VAL A 43 25.15 -10.90 11.47
N GLY A 44 26.16 -10.38 12.16
CA GLY A 44 27.09 -11.13 13.00
C GLY A 44 28.26 -11.77 12.26
N GLU A 45 28.30 -11.72 10.93
CA GLU A 45 29.40 -12.23 10.12
C GLU A 45 30.31 -11.09 9.62
N ARG A 46 31.52 -11.48 9.22
CA ARG A 46 32.54 -10.59 8.66
C ARG A 46 32.70 -10.86 7.17
N GLN A 47 32.63 -9.79 6.38
CA GLN A 47 32.91 -9.78 4.95
C GLN A 47 34.08 -8.81 4.67
N GLN A 48 34.86 -9.08 3.63
CA GLN A 48 36.00 -8.24 3.25
C GLN A 48 35.77 -7.57 1.91
N PHE A 49 36.24 -6.33 1.79
CA PHE A 49 36.37 -5.60 0.52
C PHE A 49 37.74 -4.92 0.43
N LEU A 50 38.12 -4.49 -0.77
CA LEU A 50 39.44 -3.93 -1.05
C LEU A 50 39.34 -2.44 -1.40
N ALA A 51 40.12 -1.58 -0.74
CA ALA A 51 40.40 -0.24 -1.24
C ALA A 51 41.65 -0.30 -2.14
N LYS A 52 41.45 -0.19 -3.45
CA LYS A 52 42.53 -0.20 -4.44
C LYS A 52 42.92 1.23 -4.79
N VAL A 53 44.17 1.60 -4.51
CA VAL A 53 44.71 2.92 -4.86
C VAL A 53 45.78 2.74 -5.92
N ARG A 54 45.61 3.44 -7.05
CA ARG A 54 46.52 3.35 -8.19
C ARG A 54 46.80 4.70 -8.81
N GLY A 55 48.07 4.98 -9.09
CA GLY A 55 48.53 6.14 -9.86
C GLY A 55 49.64 6.94 -9.17
N MET A 56 49.89 8.16 -9.64
CA MET A 56 50.92 9.05 -9.08
C MET A 56 50.43 9.75 -7.81
N LEU A 57 51.15 9.53 -6.71
CA LEU A 57 50.89 10.11 -5.40
C LEU A 57 52.11 10.90 -4.92
N SER A 58 51.93 12.18 -4.63
CA SER A 58 53.03 13.09 -4.24
C SER A 58 53.24 13.18 -2.72
N GLN A 59 52.23 12.84 -1.92
CA GLN A 59 52.25 12.93 -0.46
C GLN A 59 51.30 11.92 0.18
N ASP A 60 51.42 11.72 1.49
CA ASP A 60 50.53 10.85 2.25
C ASP A 60 49.07 11.31 2.15
N VAL A 61 48.17 10.35 1.94
CA VAL A 61 46.72 10.55 1.91
C VAL A 61 46.06 9.62 2.91
N ARG A 62 45.04 10.13 3.60
CA ARG A 62 44.22 9.35 4.52
C ARG A 62 42.85 9.11 3.91
N LEU A 63 42.44 7.84 3.82
CA LEU A 63 41.09 7.44 3.49
C LEU A 63 40.35 7.18 4.80
N ASN A 64 39.32 7.97 5.07
CA ASN A 64 38.47 7.85 6.25
C ASN A 64 37.10 7.33 5.83
N PHE A 65 36.76 6.12 6.25
CA PHE A 65 35.44 5.55 5.99
C PHE A 65 34.38 6.24 6.84
N SER A 66 33.20 6.51 6.26
CA SER A 66 32.09 7.14 6.95
C SER A 66 31.65 6.33 8.17
N LYS A 67 31.26 7.03 9.23
CA LYS A 67 30.71 6.45 10.47
C LYS A 67 29.18 6.58 10.56
N GLU A 68 28.55 7.12 9.52
CA GLU A 68 27.11 7.40 9.45
C GLU A 68 26.26 6.15 9.67
N HIS A 69 26.77 4.97 9.28
CA HIS A 69 26.04 3.70 9.35
C HIS A 69 26.66 2.71 10.35
N SER A 70 27.20 3.23 11.46
CA SER A 70 27.82 2.42 12.52
C SER A 70 26.84 1.56 13.33
N ASP A 71 25.53 1.80 13.17
CA ASP A 71 24.43 0.96 13.64
C ASP A 71 24.22 -0.29 12.75
N LEU A 72 24.50 -0.19 11.45
CA LEU A 72 24.34 -1.27 10.47
C LEU A 72 25.61 -2.12 10.33
N VAL A 73 26.80 -1.50 10.35
CA VAL A 73 28.08 -2.21 10.19
C VAL A 73 29.22 -1.67 11.06
N SER A 74 30.18 -2.53 11.37
CA SER A 74 31.47 -2.14 11.95
C SER A 74 32.59 -2.32 10.93
N ILE A 75 33.45 -1.30 10.79
CA ILE A 75 34.51 -1.24 9.77
C ILE A 75 35.88 -1.26 10.44
N VAL A 76 36.74 -2.18 10.03
CA VAL A 76 38.10 -2.32 10.57
C VAL A 76 39.09 -2.50 9.42
N PRO A 77 40.10 -1.62 9.26
CA PRO A 77 40.33 -0.37 9.99
C PRO A 77 39.39 0.76 9.53
N SER A 78 39.00 1.67 10.44
CA SER A 78 38.13 2.82 10.14
C SER A 78 38.81 3.96 9.36
N SER A 79 40.14 3.91 9.26
CA SER A 79 40.92 4.76 8.37
C SER A 79 42.18 4.05 7.91
N ILE A 80 42.62 4.34 6.70
CA ILE A 80 43.89 3.85 6.15
C ILE A 80 44.75 5.03 5.71
N VAL A 81 46.06 4.91 5.96
CA VAL A 81 47.06 5.88 5.48
C VAL A 81 47.77 5.27 4.28
N VAL A 82 47.75 6.01 3.18
CA VAL A 82 48.32 5.63 1.89
C VAL A 82 49.53 6.52 1.63
N SER A 83 50.71 5.92 1.65
CA SER A 83 51.97 6.63 1.45
C SER A 83 52.53 6.41 0.04
N PRO A 84 53.19 7.41 -0.57
CA PRO A 84 53.86 7.28 -1.86
C PRO A 84 54.87 6.12 -1.88
N ALA A 85 54.94 5.38 -2.99
CA ALA A 85 56.00 4.39 -3.22
C ALA A 85 57.29 5.04 -3.76
N ASP A 86 58.40 4.32 -3.72
CA ASP A 86 59.67 4.76 -4.31
C ASP A 86 59.48 5.01 -5.82
N GLY A 87 59.53 6.29 -6.24
CA GLY A 87 59.24 6.72 -7.61
C GLY A 87 57.84 7.33 -7.82
N GLY A 88 57.04 7.49 -6.76
CA GLY A 88 55.77 8.24 -6.77
C GLY A 88 54.56 7.52 -7.37
N PHE A 89 54.73 6.34 -7.98
CA PHE A 89 53.63 5.54 -8.52
C PHE A 89 53.21 4.44 -7.53
N ILE A 90 51.97 4.48 -7.07
CA ILE A 90 51.39 3.47 -6.17
C ILE A 90 50.43 2.55 -6.94
N ASP A 91 50.44 1.26 -6.59
CA ASP A 91 49.44 0.27 -7.00
C ASP A 91 49.30 -0.73 -5.84
N ARG A 92 48.41 -0.41 -4.90
CA ARG A 92 48.22 -1.18 -3.66
C ARG A 92 46.75 -1.40 -3.37
N ALA A 93 46.43 -2.57 -2.82
CA ALA A 93 45.13 -2.90 -2.28
C ALA A 93 45.22 -2.99 -0.76
N TYR A 94 44.25 -2.38 -0.08
CA TYR A 94 44.11 -2.45 1.37
C TYR A 94 42.86 -3.27 1.69
N GLU A 95 43.01 -4.28 2.55
CA GLU A 95 41.89 -5.09 3.01
C GLU A 95 41.14 -4.35 4.11
N ILE A 96 39.82 -4.23 3.93
CA ILE A 96 38.92 -3.66 4.92
C ILE A 96 37.88 -4.70 5.30
N ASP A 97 37.76 -4.91 6.61
CA ASP A 97 36.78 -5.79 7.20
C ASP A 97 35.50 -5.03 7.51
N LEU A 98 34.39 -5.64 7.14
CA LEU A 98 33.06 -5.13 7.35
C LEU A 98 32.26 -6.20 8.10
N VAL A 99 31.80 -5.87 9.30
CA VAL A 99 31.04 -6.77 10.16
C VAL A 99 29.59 -6.29 10.21
N GLY A 100 28.65 -7.13 9.80
CA GLY A 100 27.22 -6.79 9.84
C GLY A 100 26.70 -6.75 11.27
N LEU A 101 26.01 -5.67 11.65
CA LEU A 101 25.44 -5.49 13.00
C LEU A 101 23.91 -5.53 12.98
N SER A 102 23.29 -4.88 11.99
CA SER A 102 21.84 -4.90 11.80
C SER A 102 21.48 -4.82 10.31
N PRO A 103 20.38 -5.44 9.88
CA PRO A 103 19.99 -5.52 8.47
C PRO A 103 19.65 -4.14 7.90
N GLY A 104 19.91 -3.94 6.61
CA GLY A 104 19.65 -2.69 5.91
C GLY A 104 20.55 -2.51 4.69
N GLN A 105 20.36 -1.41 3.97
CA GLN A 105 21.22 -1.03 2.85
C GLN A 105 21.64 0.43 2.95
N PHE A 106 22.88 0.72 2.56
CA PHE A 106 23.45 2.07 2.53
C PHE A 106 24.70 2.13 1.65
N ASP A 107 25.12 3.34 1.31
CA ASP A 107 26.38 3.60 0.62
C ASP A 107 27.46 3.95 1.64
N LEU A 108 28.53 3.15 1.68
CA LEU A 108 29.70 3.42 2.50
C LEU A 108 30.72 4.22 1.71
N GLU A 109 30.84 5.51 2.04
CA GLU A 109 31.81 6.42 1.42
C GLU A 109 33.14 6.48 2.18
N ALA A 110 34.24 6.68 1.45
CA ALA A 110 35.58 6.91 1.97
C ALA A 110 36.05 8.32 1.60
N SER A 111 36.04 9.22 2.59
CA SER A 111 36.54 10.60 2.42
C SER A 111 38.06 10.63 2.31
N VAL A 112 38.57 11.36 1.30
CA VAL A 112 40.00 11.47 1.01
C VAL A 112 40.56 12.79 1.55
N LEU A 113 41.58 12.70 2.42
CA LEU A 113 42.22 13.86 3.04
C LEU A 113 43.73 13.89 2.76
N PRO A 114 44.29 15.00 2.25
CA PRO A 114 43.62 16.24 1.81
C PRO A 114 42.80 16.07 0.50
N ALA A 115 41.71 16.83 0.35
CA ALA A 115 40.83 16.75 -0.82
C ALA A 115 41.54 17.20 -2.12
N GLY A 116 41.19 16.58 -3.25
CA GLY A 116 41.70 16.94 -4.59
C GLY A 116 43.06 16.34 -4.98
N LEU A 117 43.61 15.43 -4.17
CA LEU A 117 44.89 14.74 -4.46
C LEU A 117 44.73 13.39 -5.16
N ILE A 118 43.58 12.74 -4.97
CA ILE A 118 43.22 11.45 -5.58
C ILE A 118 41.81 11.61 -6.14
N ASP A 119 41.53 11.03 -7.30
CA ASP A 119 40.16 10.87 -7.80
C ASP A 119 39.39 9.89 -6.90
N ASP A 120 38.39 10.43 -6.20
CA ASP A 120 37.57 9.74 -5.20
C ASP A 120 36.13 9.48 -5.67
N ALA A 121 35.84 9.69 -6.95
CA ALA A 121 34.52 9.43 -7.53
C ALA A 121 34.03 7.98 -7.35
N ALA A 122 34.95 7.01 -7.21
CA ALA A 122 34.66 5.60 -6.94
C ALA A 122 35.07 5.16 -5.52
N ALA A 123 35.21 6.11 -4.59
CA ALA A 123 35.56 5.86 -3.20
C ALA A 123 34.33 5.46 -2.35
N PHE A 124 33.39 4.70 -2.91
CA PHE A 124 32.20 4.23 -2.19
C PHE A 124 31.89 2.77 -2.54
N ILE A 125 31.21 2.07 -1.63
CA ILE A 125 30.59 0.76 -1.88
C ILE A 125 29.14 0.75 -1.41
N ARG A 126 28.26 0.04 -2.10
CA ARG A 126 26.89 -0.22 -1.65
C ARG A 126 26.91 -1.46 -0.76
N VAL A 127 26.52 -1.30 0.49
CA VAL A 127 26.55 -2.36 1.50
C VAL A 127 25.11 -2.82 1.76
N THR A 128 24.84 -4.10 1.57
CA THR A 128 23.59 -4.75 1.99
C THR A 128 23.86 -5.66 3.16
N VAL A 129 23.30 -5.34 4.32
CA VAL A 129 23.34 -6.20 5.50
C VAL A 129 22.06 -7.04 5.53
N ALA A 130 22.20 -8.36 5.54
CA ALA A 130 21.08 -9.29 5.54
C ALA A 130 21.01 -10.07 6.85
N ASN A 131 19.81 -10.34 7.33
CA ASN A 131 19.58 -11.14 8.55
C ASN A 131 20.05 -12.59 8.38
N SER A 132 19.85 -13.20 7.21
CA SER A 132 20.08 -14.63 7.04
C SER A 132 20.38 -15.02 5.60
N GLN A 133 21.54 -15.65 5.36
CA GLN A 133 21.89 -16.24 4.07
C GLN A 133 20.88 -17.32 3.61
N PRO A 134 20.39 -18.23 4.48
CA PRO A 134 19.29 -19.13 4.12
C PRO A 134 18.04 -18.42 3.57
N ILE A 135 17.65 -17.28 4.13
CA ILE A 135 16.45 -16.56 3.65
C ILE A 135 16.68 -15.97 2.26
N ILE A 136 17.88 -15.48 1.95
CA ILE A 136 18.26 -15.05 0.59
C ILE A 136 18.08 -16.21 -0.40
N LEU A 137 18.60 -17.39 -0.06
CA LEU A 137 18.50 -18.58 -0.91
C LEU A 137 17.05 -19.03 -1.07
N ILE A 138 16.28 -19.09 0.03
CA ILE A 138 14.86 -19.46 0.00
C ILE A 138 14.05 -18.46 -0.85
N SER A 139 14.29 -17.16 -0.68
CA SER A 139 13.65 -16.11 -1.46
C SER A 139 13.95 -16.25 -2.96
N SER A 140 15.22 -16.51 -3.31
CA SER A 140 15.62 -16.76 -4.71
C SER A 140 14.94 -18.01 -5.28
N VAL A 141 14.94 -19.13 -4.54
CA VAL A 141 14.27 -20.38 -4.95
C VAL A 141 12.77 -20.18 -5.13
N ILE A 142 12.09 -19.54 -4.17
CA ILE A 142 10.66 -19.20 -4.27
C ILE A 142 10.41 -18.30 -5.49
N GLY A 143 11.31 -17.36 -5.75
CA GLY A 143 11.33 -16.51 -6.94
C GLY A 143 11.26 -17.30 -8.25
N TRP A 144 12.16 -18.27 -8.39
CA TRP A 144 12.22 -19.13 -9.57
C TRP A 144 11.07 -20.14 -9.65
N ILE A 145 10.56 -20.63 -8.51
CA ILE A 145 9.38 -21.50 -8.47
C ILE A 145 8.15 -20.75 -8.97
N TYR A 146 7.90 -19.52 -8.49
CA TYR A 146 6.75 -18.76 -8.94
C TYR A 146 6.89 -18.40 -10.43
N PHE A 147 8.10 -18.03 -10.88
CA PHE A 147 8.39 -17.78 -12.30
C PHE A 147 8.05 -19.02 -13.15
N ALA A 148 8.45 -20.22 -12.69
CA ALA A 148 8.14 -21.46 -13.38
C ALA A 148 6.64 -21.74 -13.41
N ALA A 149 5.92 -21.54 -12.30
CA ALA A 149 4.47 -21.70 -12.23
C ALA A 149 3.75 -20.80 -13.24
N TRP A 150 4.07 -19.51 -13.26
CA TRP A 150 3.53 -18.56 -14.22
C TRP A 150 3.95 -18.86 -15.66
N THR A 151 5.18 -19.29 -15.89
CA THR A 151 5.66 -19.66 -17.23
C THR A 151 4.86 -20.82 -17.80
N VAL A 152 4.69 -21.90 -17.03
CA VAL A 152 3.95 -23.09 -17.44
C VAL A 152 2.49 -22.76 -17.75
N SER A 153 1.91 -21.78 -17.05
CA SER A 153 0.49 -21.41 -17.18
C SER A 153 0.10 -20.89 -18.58
N PHE A 154 1.03 -20.32 -19.35
CA PHE A 154 0.78 -19.82 -20.72
C PHE A 154 0.68 -20.93 -21.79
N TRP A 155 1.37 -22.06 -21.60
CA TRP A 155 1.53 -23.10 -22.61
C TRP A 155 0.26 -23.89 -22.95
N PRO A 156 -0.60 -24.28 -21.99
CA PRO A 156 -1.82 -25.03 -22.28
C PRO A 156 -2.68 -24.37 -23.37
N GLN A 157 -2.87 -23.05 -23.31
CA GLN A 157 -3.66 -22.33 -24.30
C GLN A 157 -3.02 -22.36 -25.69
N MET A 158 -1.72 -22.11 -25.78
CA MET A 158 -0.97 -22.17 -27.05
C MET A 158 -1.04 -23.56 -27.69
N ILE A 159 -0.92 -24.62 -26.89
CA ILE A 159 -0.98 -26.02 -27.35
C ILE A 159 -2.39 -26.35 -27.85
N VAL A 160 -3.44 -25.91 -27.14
CA VAL A 160 -4.83 -26.13 -27.57
C VAL A 160 -5.11 -25.40 -28.89
N ASN A 161 -4.67 -24.16 -29.04
CA ASN A 161 -4.80 -23.40 -30.30
C ASN A 161 -4.10 -24.14 -31.46
N TYR A 162 -2.88 -24.62 -31.23
CA TYR A 162 -2.12 -25.39 -32.21
C TYR A 162 -2.83 -26.71 -32.57
N ARG A 163 -3.27 -27.50 -31.58
CA ARG A 163 -3.94 -28.79 -31.86
C ARG A 163 -5.26 -28.62 -32.60
N ARG A 164 -6.02 -27.58 -32.28
CA ARG A 164 -7.31 -27.29 -32.90
C ARG A 164 -7.19 -26.55 -34.23
N GLN A 165 -6.02 -25.98 -34.54
CA GLN A 165 -5.83 -25.03 -35.66
C GLN A 165 -6.88 -23.90 -35.65
N SER A 166 -7.36 -23.53 -34.46
CA SER A 166 -8.47 -22.60 -34.25
C SER A 166 -8.28 -21.88 -32.91
N VAL A 167 -8.46 -20.56 -32.91
CA VAL A 167 -8.46 -19.71 -31.71
C VAL A 167 -9.88 -19.38 -31.23
N VAL A 168 -10.91 -19.99 -31.85
CA VAL A 168 -12.30 -19.82 -31.46
C VAL A 168 -12.51 -20.28 -30.02
N GLY A 169 -12.85 -19.31 -29.16
CA GLY A 169 -13.00 -19.45 -27.71
C GLY A 169 -12.01 -18.62 -26.88
N LEU A 170 -10.92 -18.14 -27.48
CA LEU A 170 -9.99 -17.21 -26.83
C LEU A 170 -10.46 -15.76 -27.02
N SER A 171 -10.60 -15.00 -25.94
CA SER A 171 -11.03 -13.59 -26.02
C SER A 171 -9.91 -12.70 -26.56
N PHE A 172 -10.17 -12.00 -27.66
CA PHE A 172 -9.21 -11.05 -28.24
C PHE A 172 -9.01 -9.82 -27.36
N ASP A 173 -10.01 -9.45 -26.56
CA ASP A 173 -9.90 -8.39 -25.55
C ASP A 173 -8.90 -8.79 -24.47
N PHE A 174 -9.05 -10.02 -23.94
CA PHE A 174 -8.13 -10.56 -22.94
C PHE A 174 -6.71 -10.60 -23.48
N LEU A 175 -6.53 -11.10 -24.70
CA LEU A 175 -5.20 -11.22 -25.32
C LEU A 175 -4.55 -9.86 -25.58
N THR A 176 -5.29 -8.90 -26.12
CA THR A 176 -4.77 -7.55 -26.44
C THR A 176 -4.42 -6.76 -25.17
N LEU A 177 -5.29 -6.81 -24.15
CA LEU A 177 -5.02 -6.17 -22.86
C LEU A 177 -3.80 -6.79 -22.17
N ASN A 178 -3.67 -8.11 -22.17
CA ASN A 178 -2.48 -8.78 -21.63
C ASN A 178 -1.21 -8.35 -22.39
N LEU A 179 -1.24 -8.25 -23.72
CA LEU A 179 -0.06 -7.83 -24.48
C LEU A 179 0.40 -6.44 -24.08
N VAL A 180 -0.53 -5.47 -23.99
CA VAL A 180 -0.21 -4.10 -23.52
C VAL A 180 0.36 -4.14 -22.11
N GLY A 181 -0.34 -4.82 -21.18
CA GLY A 181 0.08 -4.92 -19.79
C GLY A 181 1.47 -5.54 -19.63
N HIS A 182 1.72 -6.72 -20.21
CA HIS A 182 3.02 -7.39 -20.11
C HIS A 182 4.14 -6.58 -20.74
N SER A 183 3.88 -5.90 -21.87
CA SER A 183 4.90 -5.05 -22.52
C SER A 183 5.32 -3.87 -21.64
N VAL A 184 4.36 -3.15 -21.05
CA VAL A 184 4.68 -1.99 -20.19
C VAL A 184 5.32 -2.43 -18.86
N TYR A 185 4.95 -3.60 -18.34
CA TYR A 185 5.59 -4.17 -17.15
C TYR A 185 7.01 -4.67 -17.42
N ALA A 186 7.25 -5.27 -18.59
CA ALA A 186 8.60 -5.64 -19.01
C ALA A 186 9.47 -4.39 -19.18
N ALA A 187 8.94 -3.30 -19.72
CA ALA A 187 9.65 -2.03 -19.80
C ALA A 187 10.05 -1.49 -18.41
N PHE A 188 9.12 -1.50 -17.44
CA PHE A 188 9.40 -1.14 -16.04
C PHE A 188 10.51 -2.01 -15.44
N ASN A 189 10.35 -3.34 -15.45
CA ASN A 189 11.31 -4.26 -14.84
C ASN A 189 12.68 -4.20 -15.51
N CYS A 190 12.74 -4.15 -16.85
CA CYS A 190 14.00 -4.08 -17.56
C CYS A 190 14.72 -2.74 -17.30
N ALA A 191 13.99 -1.62 -17.28
CA ALA A 191 14.60 -0.31 -17.05
C ALA A 191 15.11 -0.18 -15.62
N LEU A 192 14.31 -0.57 -14.62
CA LEU A 192 14.72 -0.47 -13.21
C LEU A 192 15.82 -1.47 -12.84
N TYR A 193 15.91 -2.62 -13.52
CA TYR A 193 16.95 -3.63 -13.25
C TYR A 193 18.27 -3.41 -14.01
N TRP A 194 18.24 -2.92 -15.26
CA TRP A 194 19.45 -2.78 -16.09
C TRP A 194 19.98 -1.35 -16.24
N SER A 195 19.16 -0.32 -15.97
CA SER A 195 19.62 1.07 -16.07
C SER A 195 20.11 1.56 -14.72
N GLY A 196 21.43 1.68 -14.56
CA GLY A 196 22.04 2.24 -13.35
C GLY A 196 21.54 3.66 -13.04
N TYR A 197 21.20 4.46 -14.07
CA TYR A 197 20.60 5.78 -13.87
C TYR A 197 19.21 5.72 -13.22
N ILE A 198 18.36 4.77 -13.65
CA ILE A 198 17.00 4.62 -13.11
C ILE A 198 17.04 3.97 -11.73
N GLU A 199 17.91 2.98 -11.55
CA GLU A 199 18.18 2.40 -10.24
C GLU A 199 18.64 3.47 -9.26
N GLN A 200 19.59 4.33 -9.65
CA GLN A 200 20.03 5.44 -8.80
C GLN A 200 18.89 6.40 -8.48
N GLU A 201 18.07 6.77 -9.47
CA GLU A 201 16.89 7.62 -9.24
C GLU A 201 15.89 6.99 -8.26
N TYR A 202 15.82 5.66 -8.21
CA TYR A 202 15.03 4.92 -7.23
C TYR A 202 15.69 4.91 -5.85
N LEU A 203 16.99 4.65 -5.77
CA LEU A 203 17.75 4.64 -4.51
C LEU A 203 17.81 6.03 -3.87
N ASP A 204 17.93 7.10 -4.64
CA ASP A 204 17.90 8.49 -4.15
C ASP A 204 16.57 8.80 -3.44
N ARG A 205 15.47 8.21 -3.93
CA ARG A 205 14.13 8.32 -3.31
C ARG A 205 13.91 7.33 -2.17
N ASN A 206 14.67 6.24 -2.15
CA ASN A 206 14.58 5.17 -1.15
C ASN A 206 15.99 4.84 -0.62
N PRO A 207 16.62 5.71 0.20
CA PRO A 207 18.04 5.57 0.57
C PRO A 207 18.38 4.29 1.34
N ARG A 208 17.36 3.62 1.90
CA ARG A 208 17.48 2.33 2.61
C ARG A 208 16.84 1.17 1.85
N GLY A 209 16.28 1.43 0.66
CA GLY A 209 15.52 0.48 -0.11
C GLY A 209 16.40 -0.30 -1.08
N LEU A 210 16.18 -1.61 -1.18
CA LEU A 210 16.73 -2.44 -2.24
C LEU A 210 15.98 -2.22 -3.54
N ASN A 211 16.68 -2.43 -4.66
CA ASN A 211 16.01 -2.54 -5.95
C ASN A 211 14.89 -3.61 -5.84
N PRO A 212 13.61 -3.23 -5.99
CA PRO A 212 12.50 -4.12 -5.69
C PRO A 212 12.31 -5.17 -6.81
N VAL A 213 12.98 -4.97 -7.96
CA VAL A 213 12.91 -5.85 -9.13
C VAL A 213 14.06 -6.85 -9.07
N LEU A 214 13.73 -8.14 -9.06
CA LEU A 214 14.70 -9.23 -9.09
C LEU A 214 14.78 -9.85 -10.49
N THR A 215 15.83 -10.65 -10.72
CA THR A 215 16.08 -11.31 -12.01
C THR A 215 14.89 -12.17 -12.49
N ASN A 216 14.22 -12.86 -11.57
CA ASN A 216 13.03 -13.66 -11.85
C ASN A 216 11.83 -12.81 -12.30
N ASP A 217 11.70 -11.56 -11.83
CA ASP A 217 10.64 -10.63 -12.25
C ASP A 217 10.87 -10.14 -13.70
N VAL A 218 12.13 -9.84 -14.03
CA VAL A 218 12.55 -9.51 -15.40
C VAL A 218 12.29 -10.69 -16.33
N ALA A 219 12.73 -11.90 -15.95
CA ALA A 219 12.51 -13.11 -16.73
C ALA A 219 11.00 -13.38 -16.97
N PHE A 220 10.17 -13.26 -15.93
CA PHE A 220 8.72 -13.43 -16.02
C PHE A 220 8.10 -12.43 -17.00
N SER A 221 8.39 -11.15 -16.84
CA SER A 221 7.76 -10.09 -17.64
C SER A 221 8.13 -10.15 -19.12
N ILE A 222 9.39 -10.48 -19.44
CA ILE A 222 9.84 -10.73 -20.82
C ILE A 222 9.16 -11.98 -21.38
N HIS A 223 9.20 -13.10 -20.65
CA HIS A 223 8.58 -14.35 -21.10
C HIS A 223 7.09 -14.19 -21.37
N ALA A 224 6.36 -13.56 -20.44
CA ALA A 224 4.92 -13.33 -20.58
C ALA A 224 4.59 -12.46 -21.80
N THR A 225 5.43 -11.46 -22.10
CA THR A 225 5.29 -10.63 -23.32
C THR A 225 5.47 -11.47 -24.57
N ILE A 226 6.52 -12.30 -24.64
CA ILE A 226 6.81 -13.18 -25.78
C ILE A 226 5.70 -14.22 -25.95
N ALA A 227 5.29 -14.92 -24.89
CA ALA A 227 4.23 -15.94 -24.94
C ALA A 227 2.89 -15.35 -25.40
N THR A 228 2.55 -14.15 -24.91
CA THR A 228 1.36 -13.42 -25.36
C THR A 228 1.48 -13.03 -26.84
N LEU A 229 2.65 -12.55 -27.28
CA LEU A 229 2.90 -12.22 -28.68
C LEU A 229 2.79 -13.46 -29.59
N LEU A 230 3.33 -14.61 -29.17
CA LEU A 230 3.19 -15.87 -29.90
C LEU A 230 1.72 -16.28 -30.02
N THR A 231 0.93 -16.09 -28.97
CA THR A 231 -0.51 -16.34 -29.00
C THR A 231 -1.24 -15.37 -29.95
N VAL A 232 -0.83 -14.10 -29.99
CA VAL A 232 -1.32 -13.13 -30.99
C VAL A 232 -0.96 -13.55 -32.41
N VAL A 233 0.26 -14.06 -32.63
CA VAL A 233 0.69 -14.62 -33.92
C VAL A 233 -0.21 -15.79 -34.32
N GLN A 234 -0.55 -16.70 -33.39
CA GLN A 234 -1.51 -17.78 -33.65
C GLN A 234 -2.88 -17.26 -34.12
N CYS A 235 -3.34 -16.10 -33.63
CA CYS A 235 -4.60 -15.49 -34.08
C CYS A 235 -4.57 -14.98 -35.53
N PHE A 236 -3.39 -14.80 -36.12
CA PHE A 236 -3.25 -14.46 -37.55
C PHE A 236 -3.24 -15.69 -38.46
N PHE A 237 -2.77 -16.84 -37.95
CA PHE A 237 -2.63 -18.07 -38.75
C PHE A 237 -3.80 -19.03 -38.61
N TYR A 238 -4.47 -19.07 -37.46
CA TYR A 238 -5.53 -20.02 -37.17
C TYR A 238 -6.93 -19.43 -37.36
N GLU A 239 -7.92 -20.32 -37.50
CA GLU A 239 -9.31 -19.93 -37.65
C GLU A 239 -9.77 -19.12 -36.43
N ARG A 240 -10.26 -17.89 -36.67
CA ARG A 240 -10.70 -16.94 -35.63
C ARG A 240 -12.19 -16.62 -35.63
N GLY A 241 -12.94 -17.15 -36.60
CA GLY A 241 -14.35 -16.78 -36.82
C GLY A 241 -14.56 -15.27 -36.91
N GLU A 242 -15.62 -14.78 -36.26
CA GLU A 242 -15.98 -13.35 -36.20
C GLU A 242 -15.40 -12.61 -34.97
N GLN A 243 -14.46 -13.22 -34.24
CA GLN A 243 -13.89 -12.62 -33.03
C GLN A 243 -13.07 -11.36 -33.37
N LYS A 244 -13.37 -10.26 -32.68
CA LYS A 244 -12.73 -8.96 -32.84
C LYS A 244 -12.49 -8.35 -31.47
N VAL A 245 -11.49 -7.48 -31.36
CA VAL A 245 -11.29 -6.66 -30.16
C VAL A 245 -12.47 -5.70 -30.03
N SER A 246 -13.10 -5.65 -28.86
CA SER A 246 -14.28 -4.84 -28.60
C SER A 246 -13.95 -3.36 -28.60
N ARG A 247 -14.98 -2.53 -28.86
CA ARG A 247 -14.85 -1.07 -28.79
C ARG A 247 -14.49 -0.59 -27.38
N ILE A 248 -14.89 -1.34 -26.35
CA ILE A 248 -14.56 -1.03 -24.95
C ILE A 248 -13.07 -1.29 -24.71
N ALA A 249 -12.54 -2.43 -25.15
CA ALA A 249 -11.11 -2.73 -25.06
C ALA A 249 -10.26 -1.69 -25.82
N TRP A 250 -10.66 -1.32 -27.04
CA TRP A 250 -10.01 -0.22 -27.77
C TRP A 250 -10.08 1.12 -27.04
N GLY A 251 -11.22 1.44 -26.40
CA GLY A 251 -11.36 2.65 -25.58
C GLY A 251 -10.39 2.66 -24.41
N MET A 252 -10.28 1.55 -23.67
CA MET A 252 -9.32 1.41 -22.56
C MET A 252 -7.87 1.55 -23.03
N ILE A 253 -7.51 0.87 -24.14
CA ILE A 253 -6.17 0.97 -24.73
C ILE A 253 -5.87 2.41 -25.16
N THR A 254 -6.84 3.11 -25.75
CA THR A 254 -6.68 4.51 -26.15
C THR A 254 -6.40 5.40 -24.93
N ILE A 255 -7.11 5.19 -23.81
CA ILE A 255 -6.85 5.90 -22.56
C ILE A 255 -5.43 5.60 -22.06
N PHE A 256 -5.01 4.35 -22.03
CA PHE A 256 -3.64 3.99 -21.61
C PHE A 256 -2.58 4.64 -22.50
N VAL A 257 -2.79 4.66 -23.83
CA VAL A 257 -1.87 5.33 -24.76
C VAL A 257 -1.82 6.84 -24.49
N ILE A 258 -2.96 7.49 -24.24
CA ILE A 258 -2.99 8.91 -23.89
C ILE A 258 -2.20 9.16 -22.60
N VAL A 259 -2.41 8.35 -21.56
CA VAL A 259 -1.68 8.46 -20.28
C VAL A 259 -0.18 8.31 -20.49
N ILE A 260 0.26 7.30 -21.27
CA ILE A 260 1.68 7.09 -21.59
C ILE A 260 2.26 8.29 -22.34
N VAL A 261 1.55 8.82 -23.34
CA VAL A 261 2.02 9.97 -24.11
C VAL A 261 2.14 11.21 -23.23
N VAL A 262 1.13 11.47 -22.38
CA VAL A 262 1.16 12.60 -21.44
C VAL A 262 2.32 12.46 -20.46
N ALA A 263 2.50 11.29 -19.85
CA ALA A 263 3.62 11.04 -18.95
C ALA A 263 4.98 11.22 -19.66
N GLY A 264 5.11 10.76 -20.91
CA GLY A 264 6.32 10.96 -21.71
C GLY A 264 6.59 12.44 -22.04
N ILE A 265 5.54 13.24 -22.29
CA ILE A 265 5.67 14.69 -22.44
C ILE A 265 6.15 15.33 -21.13
N LEU A 266 5.62 14.90 -19.98
CA LEU A 266 6.03 15.43 -18.66
C LEU A 266 7.49 15.12 -18.34
N VAL A 267 8.01 13.97 -18.78
CA VAL A 267 9.46 13.68 -18.72
C VAL A 267 10.24 14.62 -19.63
N GLY A 268 9.76 14.82 -20.87
CA GLY A 268 10.38 15.74 -21.82
C GLY A 268 10.36 17.21 -21.39
N THR A 269 9.45 17.61 -20.50
CA THR A 269 9.39 18.96 -19.90
C THR A 269 10.06 19.03 -18.53
N GLU A 270 10.84 18.01 -18.14
CA GLU A 270 11.54 17.92 -16.83
C GLU A 270 10.62 18.07 -15.61
N THR A 271 9.32 17.83 -15.81
CA THR A 271 8.32 17.88 -14.74
C THR A 271 8.23 16.51 -14.04
N PHE A 272 8.43 15.44 -14.81
CA PHE A 272 8.58 14.08 -14.32
C PHE A 272 10.03 13.64 -14.52
N HIS A 273 10.53 12.85 -13.60
CA HIS A 273 11.73 12.09 -13.87
C HIS A 273 11.37 10.75 -14.55
N TRP A 274 12.38 10.00 -14.99
CA TRP A 274 12.14 8.77 -15.75
C TRP A 274 11.51 7.68 -14.89
N LEU A 275 11.83 7.61 -13.59
CA LEU A 275 11.19 6.66 -12.69
C LEU A 275 9.68 6.92 -12.55
N ASP A 276 9.24 8.18 -12.56
CA ASP A 276 7.81 8.54 -12.50
C ASP A 276 7.04 7.99 -13.73
N PHE A 277 7.65 8.11 -14.91
CA PHE A 277 7.10 7.53 -16.13
C PHE A 277 7.02 6.00 -16.05
N LEU A 278 8.05 5.35 -15.52
CA LEU A 278 8.07 3.90 -15.34
C LEU A 278 7.03 3.44 -14.30
N TYR A 279 6.79 4.20 -13.24
CA TYR A 279 5.68 3.94 -12.32
C TYR A 279 4.31 4.07 -12.99
N VAL A 280 4.12 5.05 -13.88
CA VAL A 280 2.89 5.12 -14.69
C VAL A 280 2.71 3.85 -15.53
N LEU A 281 3.77 3.33 -16.15
CA LEU A 281 3.72 2.07 -16.89
C LEU A 281 3.33 0.88 -16.01
N SER A 282 3.90 0.78 -14.81
CA SER A 282 3.60 -0.29 -13.86
C SER A 282 2.15 -0.21 -13.36
N TYR A 283 1.62 0.98 -13.09
CA TYR A 283 0.21 1.17 -12.73
C TYR A 283 -0.76 0.82 -13.87
N ILE A 284 -0.40 1.06 -15.13
CA ILE A 284 -1.18 0.59 -16.29
C ILE A 284 -1.23 -0.93 -16.30
N LYS A 285 -0.10 -1.62 -16.07
CA LYS A 285 -0.09 -3.09 -15.91
C LYS A 285 -1.04 -3.52 -14.80
N LEU A 286 -0.96 -2.89 -13.63
CA LEU A 286 -1.81 -3.24 -12.50
C LEU A 286 -3.30 -3.06 -12.83
N SER A 287 -3.65 -1.97 -13.51
CA SER A 287 -5.00 -1.68 -13.99
C SER A 287 -5.50 -2.75 -14.98
N VAL A 288 -4.65 -3.17 -15.92
CA VAL A 288 -4.94 -4.26 -16.85
C VAL A 288 -5.24 -5.56 -16.09
N THR A 289 -4.43 -5.91 -15.09
CA THR A 289 -4.62 -7.12 -14.27
C THR A 289 -5.97 -7.09 -13.55
N LEU A 290 -6.39 -5.95 -13.02
CA LEU A 290 -7.68 -5.80 -12.33
C LEU A 290 -8.89 -6.00 -13.27
N ILE A 291 -8.77 -5.61 -14.54
CA ILE A 291 -9.91 -5.60 -15.48
C ILE A 291 -9.98 -6.89 -16.30
N LYS A 292 -8.83 -7.48 -16.68
CA LYS A 292 -8.76 -8.56 -17.68
C LYS A 292 -9.49 -9.85 -17.31
N TYR A 293 -9.62 -10.15 -16.01
CA TYR A 293 -10.26 -11.38 -15.54
C TYR A 293 -11.79 -11.31 -15.56
N VAL A 294 -12.36 -10.08 -15.57
CA VAL A 294 -13.81 -9.85 -15.51
C VAL A 294 -14.56 -10.48 -16.69
N PRO A 295 -14.15 -10.30 -17.97
CA PRO A 295 -14.85 -10.92 -19.10
C PRO A 295 -14.92 -12.45 -19.01
N GLN A 296 -13.85 -13.10 -18.52
CA GLN A 296 -13.79 -14.55 -18.39
C GLN A 296 -14.67 -15.05 -17.25
N ALA A 297 -14.64 -14.38 -16.09
CA ALA A 297 -15.51 -14.68 -14.95
C ALA A 297 -16.99 -14.59 -15.35
N VAL A 298 -17.33 -13.57 -16.16
CA VAL A 298 -18.67 -13.39 -16.74
C VAL A 298 -19.01 -14.51 -17.72
N LEU A 299 -18.08 -14.92 -18.59
CA LEU A 299 -18.32 -15.98 -19.57
C LEU A 299 -18.61 -17.34 -18.91
N ASN A 300 -17.79 -17.74 -17.93
CA ASN A 300 -18.01 -18.95 -17.14
C ASN A 300 -19.38 -18.92 -16.44
N PHE A 301 -19.73 -17.77 -15.88
CA PHE A 301 -21.00 -17.55 -15.22
C PHE A 301 -22.20 -17.62 -16.18
N ARG A 302 -22.07 -17.08 -17.40
CA ARG A 302 -23.12 -17.14 -18.43
C ARG A 302 -23.32 -18.55 -18.97
N ARG A 303 -22.22 -19.28 -19.19
CA ARG A 303 -22.25 -20.67 -19.68
C ARG A 303 -22.63 -21.68 -18.59
N LYS A 304 -22.59 -21.27 -17.31
CA LYS A 304 -22.73 -22.16 -16.13
C LYS A 304 -21.80 -23.37 -16.23
N SER A 305 -20.61 -23.13 -16.80
CA SER A 305 -19.65 -24.15 -17.16
C SER A 305 -18.29 -23.50 -17.32
N THR A 306 -17.27 -24.14 -16.78
CA THR A 306 -15.85 -23.81 -16.99
C THR A 306 -15.23 -24.65 -18.10
N VAL A 307 -16.02 -25.45 -18.83
CA VAL A 307 -15.54 -26.31 -19.92
C VAL A 307 -14.95 -25.44 -21.04
N GLY A 308 -13.66 -25.67 -21.34
CA GLY A 308 -12.88 -24.89 -22.31
C GLY A 308 -12.03 -23.77 -21.70
N TRP A 309 -11.99 -23.63 -20.37
CA TRP A 309 -11.05 -22.77 -19.64
C TRP A 309 -10.16 -23.65 -18.75
N SER A 310 -8.83 -23.62 -18.96
CA SER A 310 -7.89 -24.46 -18.20
C SER A 310 -7.86 -24.02 -16.74
N ILE A 311 -8.30 -24.91 -15.85
CA ILE A 311 -8.23 -24.69 -14.41
C ILE A 311 -6.79 -24.82 -13.91
N GLU A 312 -5.97 -25.60 -14.61
CA GLU A 312 -4.54 -25.76 -14.32
C GLU A 312 -3.80 -24.44 -14.46
N ASN A 313 -4.12 -23.64 -15.50
CA ASN A 313 -3.61 -22.27 -15.65
C ASN A 313 -3.94 -21.41 -14.41
N VAL A 314 -5.18 -21.45 -13.93
CA VAL A 314 -5.64 -20.70 -12.75
C VAL A 314 -4.93 -21.16 -11.47
N LEU A 315 -4.75 -22.47 -11.27
CA LEU A 315 -4.06 -23.01 -10.10
C LEU A 315 -2.57 -22.64 -10.09
N LEU A 316 -1.94 -22.59 -11.26
CA LEU A 316 -0.56 -22.14 -11.42
C LEU A 316 -0.44 -20.61 -11.26
N ASP A 317 -1.42 -19.83 -11.73
CA ASP A 317 -1.49 -18.37 -11.53
C ASP A 317 -1.66 -18.03 -10.04
N PHE A 318 -2.53 -18.75 -9.34
CA PHE A 318 -2.73 -18.65 -7.88
C PHE A 318 -1.44 -18.96 -7.11
N THR A 319 -0.78 -20.06 -7.48
CA THR A 319 0.49 -20.48 -6.87
C THR A 319 1.58 -19.43 -7.11
N GLY A 320 1.68 -18.93 -8.35
CA GLY A 320 2.60 -17.87 -8.73
C GLY A 320 2.37 -16.58 -7.92
N GLY A 321 1.10 -16.15 -7.80
CA GLY A 321 0.71 -14.97 -7.05
C GLY A 321 1.02 -15.06 -5.55
N MET A 322 0.71 -16.20 -4.92
CA MET A 322 1.04 -16.43 -3.51
C MET A 322 2.55 -16.43 -3.24
N LEU A 323 3.31 -17.17 -4.06
CA LEU A 323 4.77 -17.28 -3.88
C LEU A 323 5.49 -15.96 -4.20
N SER A 324 5.00 -15.18 -5.18
CA SER A 324 5.52 -13.84 -5.47
C SER A 324 5.35 -12.90 -4.27
N MET A 325 4.18 -12.89 -3.61
CA MET A 325 3.98 -12.10 -2.40
C MET A 325 4.84 -12.60 -1.24
N LEU A 326 4.97 -13.93 -1.08
CA LEU A 326 5.83 -14.53 -0.07
C LEU A 326 7.31 -14.12 -0.27
N GLN A 327 7.80 -14.09 -1.51
CA GLN A 327 9.15 -13.61 -1.82
C GLN A 327 9.37 -12.17 -1.33
N MET A 328 8.40 -11.28 -1.60
CA MET A 328 8.47 -9.88 -1.15
C MET A 328 8.48 -9.76 0.37
N LEU A 329 7.68 -10.57 1.07
CA LEU A 329 7.66 -10.61 2.54
C LEU A 329 8.98 -11.13 3.11
N LEU A 330 9.57 -12.16 2.49
CA LEU A 330 10.87 -12.70 2.91
C LEU A 330 11.99 -11.68 2.72
N ASN A 331 11.99 -10.95 1.61
CA ASN A 331 12.97 -9.89 1.37
C ASN A 331 12.79 -8.71 2.34
N GLY A 332 11.55 -8.23 2.53
CA GLY A 332 11.26 -7.17 3.47
C GLY A 332 11.71 -7.52 4.89
N TYR A 333 11.53 -8.78 5.30
CA TYR A 333 12.06 -9.26 6.58
C TYR A 333 13.60 -9.40 6.60
N ASN A 334 14.20 -9.94 5.53
CA ASN A 334 15.61 -10.27 5.54
C ASN A 334 16.54 -9.05 5.47
N TYR A 335 16.06 -7.98 4.85
CA TYR A 335 16.81 -6.74 4.64
C TYR A 335 16.26 -5.56 5.45
N ASP A 336 15.25 -5.80 6.31
CA ASP A 336 14.48 -4.79 7.05
C ASP A 336 13.91 -3.67 6.16
N ASP A 337 13.47 -4.08 4.97
CA ASP A 337 13.02 -3.19 3.91
C ASP A 337 11.56 -3.48 3.51
N TRP A 338 10.66 -3.25 4.46
CA TRP A 338 9.22 -3.38 4.25
C TRP A 338 8.66 -2.32 3.32
N ALA A 339 9.34 -1.16 3.22
CA ALA A 339 8.96 -0.08 2.32
C ALA A 339 9.04 -0.51 0.85
N SER A 340 10.06 -1.30 0.47
CA SER A 340 10.21 -1.80 -0.90
C SER A 340 9.14 -2.78 -1.34
N ILE A 341 8.34 -3.35 -0.43
CA ILE A 341 7.13 -4.09 -0.82
C ILE A 341 6.17 -3.18 -1.61
N PHE A 342 6.16 -1.89 -1.28
CA PHE A 342 5.39 -0.86 -1.97
C PHE A 342 6.24 0.00 -2.91
N GLY A 343 7.56 -0.21 -2.94
CA GLY A 343 8.49 0.31 -3.95
C GLY A 343 8.25 -0.27 -5.35
N ASP A 344 7.77 -1.52 -5.43
CA ASP A 344 7.10 -2.10 -6.60
C ASP A 344 5.65 -2.49 -6.26
N PRO A 345 4.73 -1.50 -6.24
CA PRO A 345 3.33 -1.75 -5.89
C PRO A 345 2.63 -2.65 -6.93
N THR A 346 3.21 -2.77 -8.13
CA THR A 346 2.65 -3.57 -9.20
C THR A 346 2.91 -5.05 -8.97
N LYS A 347 4.09 -5.47 -8.48
CA LYS A 347 4.36 -6.87 -8.15
C LYS A 347 3.46 -7.38 -7.03
N PHE A 348 3.36 -6.64 -5.92
CA PHE A 348 2.46 -7.00 -4.82
C PHE A 348 0.99 -7.02 -5.26
N GLY A 349 0.55 -5.96 -5.96
CA GLY A 349 -0.82 -5.86 -6.46
C GLY A 349 -1.17 -6.91 -7.51
N LEU A 350 -0.21 -7.31 -8.37
CA LEU A 350 -0.38 -8.38 -9.34
C LEU A 350 -0.61 -9.72 -8.64
N GLY A 351 0.21 -10.06 -7.63
CA GLY A 351 0.01 -11.26 -6.82
C GLY A 351 -1.34 -11.27 -6.10
N LEU A 352 -1.71 -10.15 -5.46
CA LEU A 352 -2.97 -10.01 -4.74
C LEU A 352 -4.20 -10.13 -5.65
N PHE A 353 -4.27 -9.35 -6.74
CA PHE A 353 -5.43 -9.38 -7.62
C PHE A 353 -5.55 -10.70 -8.38
N SER A 354 -4.43 -11.33 -8.75
CA SER A 354 -4.45 -12.68 -9.32
C SER A 354 -5.08 -13.66 -8.35
N VAL A 355 -4.56 -13.76 -7.12
CA VAL A 355 -5.06 -14.67 -6.09
C VAL A 355 -6.57 -14.49 -5.85
N LEU A 356 -7.05 -13.24 -5.79
CA LEU A 356 -8.49 -12.95 -5.62
C LEU A 356 -9.34 -13.47 -6.77
N PHE A 357 -8.94 -13.23 -8.02
CA PHE A 357 -9.66 -13.73 -9.20
C PHE A 357 -9.51 -15.24 -9.37
N ASP A 358 -8.37 -15.81 -9.00
CA ASP A 358 -8.13 -17.25 -9.06
C ASP A 358 -9.00 -17.99 -8.06
N ILE A 359 -9.14 -17.48 -6.83
CA ILE A 359 -10.12 -18.00 -5.86
C ILE A 359 -11.53 -17.97 -6.48
N LEU A 360 -11.91 -16.88 -7.14
CA LEU A 360 -13.20 -16.79 -7.83
C LEU A 360 -13.34 -17.90 -8.88
N PHE A 361 -12.33 -18.14 -9.69
CA PHE A 361 -12.34 -19.19 -10.73
C PHE A 361 -12.34 -20.61 -10.16
N ILE A 362 -11.56 -20.86 -9.10
CA ILE A 362 -11.54 -22.14 -8.35
C ILE A 362 -12.93 -22.41 -7.78
N VAL A 363 -13.57 -21.41 -7.17
CA VAL A 363 -14.94 -21.51 -6.69
C VAL A 363 -15.91 -21.77 -7.84
N GLN A 364 -15.80 -21.05 -8.97
CA GLN A 364 -16.63 -21.32 -10.15
C GLN A 364 -16.48 -22.76 -10.64
N HIS A 365 -15.25 -23.28 -10.70
CA HIS A 365 -14.95 -24.59 -11.25
C HIS A 365 -15.33 -25.75 -10.31
N TYR A 366 -14.81 -25.75 -9.07
CA TYR A 366 -14.95 -26.88 -8.16
C TYR A 366 -16.21 -26.85 -7.30
N VAL A 367 -16.77 -25.65 -7.07
CA VAL A 367 -17.96 -25.49 -6.21
C VAL A 367 -19.22 -25.27 -7.05
N LEU A 368 -19.22 -24.28 -7.94
CA LEU A 368 -20.45 -23.82 -8.59
C LEU A 368 -20.85 -24.65 -9.82
N TYR A 369 -19.88 -25.12 -10.61
CA TYR A 369 -20.14 -25.77 -11.91
C TYR A 369 -19.59 -27.21 -11.99
N ARG A 370 -19.44 -27.87 -10.83
CA ARG A 370 -18.79 -29.18 -10.65
C ARG A 370 -19.37 -30.34 -11.46
N ASN A 371 -20.68 -30.35 -11.73
CA ASN A 371 -21.42 -31.56 -12.15
C ASN A 371 -21.89 -31.57 -13.61
N ARG A 372 -21.12 -31.05 -14.57
CA ARG A 372 -21.38 -31.24 -16.02
C ARG A 372 -20.18 -31.93 -16.69
N ALA A 373 -20.26 -33.26 -16.83
CA ALA A 373 -19.25 -34.20 -17.35
C ALA A 373 -19.03 -34.07 -18.89
N ASP A 374 -17.94 -34.53 -19.52
CA ASP A 374 -17.22 -35.84 -19.50
C ASP A 374 -15.72 -35.66 -19.85
N ALA A 375 -14.74 -36.55 -19.64
CA ALA A 375 -14.53 -37.80 -18.88
C ALA A 375 -13.04 -38.19 -19.04
N LYS A 376 -12.33 -38.51 -17.94
CA LYS A 376 -11.42 -39.68 -17.77
C LYS A 376 -10.51 -39.55 -16.52
N THR A 377 -10.84 -40.45 -15.59
CA THR A 377 -10.18 -41.11 -14.46
C THR A 377 -8.65 -41.09 -14.33
N LEU A 378 -8.17 -40.93 -13.08
CA LEU A 378 -7.34 -41.83 -12.23
C LEU A 378 -6.80 -40.99 -11.04
N GLN A 379 -7.40 -41.03 -9.84
CA GLN A 379 -7.20 -41.98 -8.71
C GLN A 379 -5.75 -42.06 -8.20
N GLU A 380 -5.43 -41.42 -7.07
CA GLU A 380 -5.06 -42.13 -5.81
C GLU A 380 -4.79 -41.16 -4.63
N ASP A 381 -5.23 -41.63 -3.46
CA ASP A 381 -5.21 -41.10 -2.09
C ASP A 381 -3.79 -40.82 -1.56
N SER A 382 -3.52 -39.98 -0.54
CA SER A 382 -3.97 -40.17 0.84
C SER A 382 -3.43 -39.09 1.81
N SER A 383 -4.32 -38.73 2.74
CA SER A 383 -4.24 -38.16 4.11
C SER A 383 -2.89 -37.83 4.80
N THR A 384 -2.66 -36.61 5.30
CA THR A 384 -3.00 -36.02 6.64
C THR A 384 -2.00 -36.30 7.77
N THR A 385 -1.38 -35.26 8.36
CA THR A 385 -1.68 -34.73 9.73
C THR A 385 -0.46 -34.06 10.40
N ASN A 386 -0.66 -32.78 10.73
CA ASN A 386 -0.16 -31.91 11.80
C ASN A 386 0.67 -32.53 12.94
N THR A 387 1.57 -31.73 13.56
CA THR A 387 1.48 -31.28 14.97
C THR A 387 2.48 -30.13 15.25
N THR A 388 2.11 -29.35 16.25
CA THR A 388 2.34 -27.96 16.68
C THR A 388 3.50 -27.70 17.67
N VAL A 389 4.04 -26.45 17.59
CA VAL A 389 4.26 -25.43 18.65
C VAL A 389 5.32 -25.62 19.76
N SER A 390 6.19 -24.60 19.94
CA SER A 390 6.46 -23.81 21.17
C SER A 390 7.82 -23.09 21.07
N ASN A 391 8.20 -22.04 21.81
CA ASN A 391 7.56 -20.80 22.26
C ASN A 391 8.69 -19.91 22.88
N GLY A 392 8.61 -18.58 22.76
CA GLY A 392 9.36 -17.59 23.58
C GLY A 392 10.62 -17.00 22.91
N GLY A 393 10.94 -15.70 22.98
CA GLY A 393 10.30 -14.54 23.63
C GLY A 393 11.30 -13.37 23.69
N SER A 394 10.77 -12.13 23.81
CA SER A 394 11.43 -10.89 24.31
C SER A 394 12.26 -10.07 23.28
N LYS A 395 11.77 -8.89 22.83
CA LYS A 395 12.09 -7.50 23.29
C LYS A 395 13.51 -7.04 22.93
N ASP A 396 13.82 -5.81 22.53
CA ASP A 396 13.16 -4.51 22.35
C ASP A 396 14.19 -3.64 21.56
N THR A 397 13.69 -2.70 20.75
CA THR A 397 14.18 -1.32 20.44
C THR A 397 15.58 -0.84 20.95
N ALA A 398 16.33 0.08 20.33
CA ALA A 398 16.16 1.04 19.22
C ALA A 398 17.48 1.87 19.02
N GLN A 399 17.53 2.64 17.92
CA GLN A 399 17.96 4.06 17.83
C GLN A 399 19.45 4.51 17.77
N SER A 400 19.83 4.95 16.56
CA SER A 400 20.14 6.34 16.08
C SER A 400 21.30 7.19 16.64
N ASP A 401 22.17 7.62 15.71
CA ASP A 401 22.56 8.98 15.27
C ASP A 401 22.87 10.13 16.24
N GLU A 402 23.92 10.89 15.89
CA GLU A 402 24.07 12.30 16.29
C GLU A 402 24.86 13.24 15.37
N ALA A 403 24.33 14.47 15.23
CA ALA A 403 25.10 15.73 15.27
C ALA A 403 24.15 16.94 15.49
N LEU A 404 23.81 17.24 16.76
CA LEU A 404 23.22 18.48 17.30
C LEU A 404 23.14 18.30 18.82
N LEU A 405 23.17 19.36 19.65
CA LEU A 405 22.79 19.20 21.06
C LEU A 405 21.29 18.90 21.09
N ARG A 406 20.94 17.62 21.18
CA ARG A 406 19.59 17.07 21.10
C ARG A 406 19.11 16.73 22.50
N LEU A 407 17.97 17.30 22.87
CA LEU A 407 17.21 16.85 24.02
C LEU A 407 16.14 15.88 23.52
N GLN A 408 16.37 14.58 23.74
CA GLN A 408 15.45 13.53 23.36
C GLN A 408 14.70 13.04 24.59
N PHE A 409 13.38 12.99 24.49
CA PHE A 409 12.53 12.40 25.52
C PHE A 409 11.79 11.21 24.93
N GLY A 410 12.06 10.00 25.43
CA GLY A 410 11.68 8.75 24.76
C GLY A 410 11.12 7.69 25.71
N PRO A 411 10.24 6.79 25.22
CA PRO A 411 9.65 6.74 23.88
C PRO A 411 8.70 7.93 23.60
N GLN A 412 8.62 8.35 22.34
CA GLN A 412 7.85 9.52 21.88
C GLN A 412 6.34 9.41 22.15
N ASP A 413 5.82 8.20 22.16
CA ASP A 413 4.48 7.87 22.64
C ASP A 413 4.59 6.86 23.79
N THR A 414 3.83 7.06 24.85
CA THR A 414 3.74 6.10 25.95
C THR A 414 2.36 6.07 26.57
N THR A 415 1.93 4.87 26.94
CA THR A 415 0.69 4.66 27.69
C THR A 415 1.02 4.34 29.15
N VAL A 416 0.37 5.04 30.07
CA VAL A 416 0.47 4.83 31.52
C VAL A 416 -0.93 4.54 32.05
N ILE A 417 -1.05 3.63 33.03
CA ILE A 417 -2.33 3.41 33.71
C ILE A 417 -2.40 4.32 34.94
N VAL A 418 -3.58 4.86 35.23
CA VAL A 418 -3.82 5.59 36.48
C VAL A 418 -3.40 4.74 37.68
N GLY A 419 -2.54 5.29 38.52
CA GLY A 419 -1.97 4.64 39.71
C GLY A 419 -0.68 3.86 39.47
N GLU A 420 -0.37 3.50 38.21
CA GLU A 420 0.84 2.78 37.84
C GLU A 420 1.99 3.73 37.50
N ILE A 421 3.21 3.22 37.59
CA ILE A 421 4.44 3.94 37.27
C ILE A 421 4.98 3.40 35.94
N LYS A 422 5.26 4.30 35.01
CA LYS A 422 5.95 4.02 33.76
C LYS A 422 7.21 4.87 33.69
N ASN A 423 8.31 4.24 33.31
CA ASN A 423 9.58 4.94 33.16
C ASN A 423 9.74 5.38 31.71
N VAL A 424 10.13 6.65 31.55
CA VAL A 424 10.61 7.22 30.29
C VAL A 424 12.06 7.65 30.48
N THR A 425 12.76 7.81 29.37
CA THR A 425 14.19 8.13 29.34
C THR A 425 14.36 9.51 28.72
N LEU A 426 15.00 10.40 29.46
CA LEU A 426 15.45 11.69 28.95
C LEU A 426 16.93 11.55 28.59
N ARG A 427 17.28 11.76 27.31
CA ARG A 427 18.65 11.74 26.82
C ARG A 427 19.06 13.15 26.40
N LEU A 428 20.14 13.65 26.98
CA LEU A 428 20.82 14.84 26.51
C LEU A 428 22.10 14.40 25.81
N HIS A 429 22.18 14.69 24.52
CA HIS A 429 23.26 14.25 23.66
C HIS A 429 23.77 15.48 22.88
N GLY A 430 25.09 15.64 22.73
CA GLY A 430 25.74 16.64 21.87
C GLY A 430 26.69 17.58 22.61
N PRO A 431 27.15 18.69 21.99
CA PRO A 431 28.15 19.57 22.58
C PRO A 431 27.58 20.45 23.72
N LEU A 432 28.13 20.31 24.94
CA LEU A 432 27.66 21.03 26.14
C LEU A 432 28.80 21.84 26.79
N SER A 433 28.70 23.16 26.74
CA SER A 433 29.73 24.09 27.24
C SER A 433 29.39 24.76 28.57
N MET A 434 28.16 24.61 29.08
CA MET A 434 27.70 25.18 30.36
C MET A 434 26.69 24.25 31.06
N ARG A 435 26.51 24.43 32.38
CA ARG A 435 25.51 23.69 33.15
C ARG A 435 24.10 24.02 32.67
N VAL A 436 23.26 23.00 32.50
CA VAL A 436 21.85 23.13 32.11
C VAL A 436 20.93 22.33 33.03
N THR A 437 19.73 22.87 33.30
CA THR A 437 18.67 22.19 34.05
C THR A 437 17.49 21.91 33.12
N VAL A 438 16.96 20.68 33.17
CA VAL A 438 15.75 20.29 32.43
C VAL A 438 14.54 20.33 33.36
N ASN A 439 13.55 21.14 32.99
CA ASN A 439 12.25 21.26 33.65
C ASN A 439 11.16 20.64 32.77
N PHE A 440 10.11 20.11 33.38
CA PHE A 440 8.99 19.50 32.66
C PHE A 440 7.73 20.36 32.75
N THR A 441 6.97 20.47 31.65
CA THR A 441 5.63 21.08 31.65
C THR A 441 4.61 20.15 31.01
N GLN A 442 3.40 20.13 31.57
CA GLN A 442 2.26 19.39 31.02
C GLN A 442 1.37 20.36 30.25
N THR A 443 1.01 20.02 29.02
CA THR A 443 0.08 20.84 28.23
C THR A 443 -1.35 20.68 28.74
N THR A 444 -1.75 21.49 29.73
CA THR A 444 -3.13 21.50 30.29
C THR A 444 -4.01 22.55 29.60
N ASN A 445 -5.30 22.25 29.46
CA ASN A 445 -6.32 23.17 28.91
C ASN A 445 -7.22 23.78 29.99
N ALA A 446 -6.88 23.58 31.28
CA ALA A 446 -7.74 23.95 32.41
C ALA A 446 -7.06 24.99 33.30
N THR A 447 -7.84 25.97 33.74
CA THR A 447 -7.52 26.99 34.77
C THR A 447 -7.29 26.41 36.17
N SER A 448 -6.99 25.12 36.29
CA SER A 448 -6.75 24.41 37.53
C SER A 448 -5.43 23.63 37.42
N ASP A 449 -4.48 23.94 38.30
CA ASP A 449 -3.20 23.25 38.54
C ASP A 449 -3.42 21.77 38.94
N THR A 450 -3.84 20.93 38.00
CA THR A 450 -3.95 19.48 38.24
C THR A 450 -3.21 18.73 37.17
N ASP A 451 -2.08 18.15 37.57
CA ASP A 451 -1.22 17.33 36.74
C ASP A 451 -1.86 15.98 36.38
N TYR A 452 -1.68 15.53 35.14
CA TYR A 452 -2.10 14.20 34.67
C TYR A 452 -1.15 13.10 35.15
N VAL A 453 0.14 13.43 35.33
CA VAL A 453 1.18 12.54 35.85
C VAL A 453 2.04 13.22 36.91
N GLN A 454 2.55 12.45 37.87
CA GLN A 454 3.59 12.89 38.80
C GLN A 454 4.95 12.40 38.31
N LEU A 455 5.94 13.29 38.27
CA LEU A 455 7.31 12.97 37.86
C LEU A 455 8.24 12.77 39.06
N THR A 456 9.16 11.82 38.95
CA THR A 456 10.28 11.67 39.90
C THR A 456 11.54 11.27 39.14
N PRO A 457 12.62 12.07 39.16
CA PRO A 457 12.70 13.44 39.71
C PRO A 457 11.89 14.45 38.88
N ASP A 458 11.53 15.60 39.47
CA ASP A 458 10.79 16.70 38.84
C ASP A 458 11.69 17.69 38.06
N THR A 459 13.00 17.64 38.31
CA THR A 459 14.04 18.39 37.62
C THR A 459 15.30 17.54 37.47
N ILE A 460 16.07 17.76 36.40
CA ILE A 460 17.32 17.03 36.13
C ILE A 460 18.43 18.01 35.77
N GLU A 461 19.58 17.89 36.42
CA GLU A 461 20.76 18.74 36.17
C GLU A 461 21.83 18.00 35.37
N PHE A 462 22.40 18.68 34.35
CA PHE A 462 23.52 18.20 33.54
C PHE A 462 24.70 19.16 33.63
N ASP A 463 25.85 18.64 34.09
CA ASP A 463 27.12 19.36 34.16
C ASP A 463 27.96 19.16 32.88
N PRO A 464 28.71 20.19 32.42
CA PRO A 464 29.54 20.09 31.23
C PRO A 464 30.74 19.14 31.46
N PRO A 465 30.95 18.12 30.60
CA PRO A 465 32.08 17.20 30.71
C PRO A 465 33.38 17.83 30.16
N THR A 466 34.54 17.29 30.55
CA THR A 466 35.87 17.78 30.11
C THR A 466 36.09 17.73 28.60
N SER A 467 35.32 16.94 27.86
CA SER A 467 35.32 16.81 26.40
C SER A 467 34.47 17.85 25.67
N ASN A 468 33.69 18.69 26.39
CA ASN A 468 32.64 19.56 25.83
C ASN A 468 31.57 18.81 25.01
N PHE A 469 31.45 17.49 25.16
CA PHE A 469 30.47 16.65 24.49
C PHE A 469 29.83 15.70 25.50
N ILE A 470 28.51 15.81 25.68
CA ILE A 470 27.72 15.01 26.62
C ILE A 470 26.88 13.98 25.86
N ASP A 471 26.80 12.76 26.37
CA ASP A 471 25.78 11.78 25.98
C ASP A 471 25.35 11.07 27.26
N ARG A 472 24.26 11.55 27.86
CA ARG A 472 23.78 11.06 29.16
C ARG A 472 22.28 10.86 29.11
N SER A 473 21.86 9.68 29.55
CA SER A 473 20.45 9.30 29.70
C SER A 473 20.07 9.20 31.17
N GLU A 474 18.96 9.81 31.54
CA GLU A 474 18.40 9.81 32.88
C GLU A 474 16.97 9.25 32.86
N ARG A 475 16.60 8.51 33.92
CA ARG A 475 15.28 7.89 34.04
C ARG A 475 14.33 8.84 34.76
N VAL A 476 13.19 9.11 34.13
CA VAL A 476 12.08 9.84 34.75
C VAL A 476 10.95 8.86 34.97
N SER A 477 10.56 8.67 36.23
CA SER A 477 9.39 7.86 36.58
C SER A 477 8.14 8.73 36.53
N MET A 478 7.17 8.30 35.72
CA MET A 478 5.87 8.95 35.60
C MET A 478 4.82 8.08 36.28
N ARG A 479 4.14 8.62 37.29
CA ARG A 479 2.99 7.98 37.91
C ARG A 479 1.72 8.56 37.31
N GLY A 480 0.85 7.74 36.74
CA GLY A 480 -0.45 8.19 36.25
C GLY A 480 -1.32 8.68 37.39
N LEU A 481 -1.76 9.94 37.36
CA LEU A 481 -2.67 10.50 38.35
C LEU A 481 -4.12 10.54 37.84
N ARG A 482 -4.29 10.96 36.58
CA ARG A 482 -5.59 11.11 35.94
C ARG A 482 -5.52 10.68 34.48
N ALA A 483 -6.57 10.03 34.00
CA ALA A 483 -6.70 9.70 32.58
C ALA A 483 -6.80 10.96 31.71
N GLY A 484 -6.19 10.90 30.53
CA GLY A 484 -6.05 12.03 29.63
C GLY A 484 -4.96 11.80 28.61
N ILE A 485 -4.96 12.60 27.54
CA ILE A 485 -3.89 12.64 26.54
C ILE A 485 -3.28 14.03 26.57
N PHE A 486 -1.97 14.12 26.76
CA PHE A 486 -1.25 15.39 26.81
C PHE A 486 0.19 15.19 26.32
N ASP A 487 0.84 16.28 25.91
CA ASP A 487 2.27 16.29 25.65
C ASP A 487 3.00 16.74 26.92
N LEU A 488 3.94 15.92 27.39
CA LEU A 488 4.87 16.25 28.44
C LEU A 488 6.13 16.84 27.79
N LEU A 489 6.33 18.15 27.94
CA LEU A 489 7.41 18.89 27.32
C LEU A 489 8.60 18.99 28.27
N ALA A 490 9.81 18.77 27.77
CA ALA A 490 11.06 18.98 28.48
C ALA A 490 11.72 20.27 27.98
N HIS A 491 11.99 21.21 28.89
CA HIS A 491 12.57 22.51 28.59
C HIS A 491 13.92 22.68 29.27
N LEU A 492 14.88 23.27 28.55
CA LEU A 492 16.20 23.63 29.10
C LEU A 492 16.18 25.02 29.72
N SER A 493 16.87 25.18 30.85
CA SER A 493 17.16 26.45 31.51
C SER A 493 18.67 26.58 31.75
N PRO A 494 19.34 27.64 31.26
CA PRO A 494 18.81 28.75 30.47
C PRO A 494 18.44 28.35 29.02
N PRO A 495 17.41 28.98 28.40
CA PRO A 495 17.00 28.66 27.03
C PRO A 495 18.05 29.10 26.00
N SER A 496 18.30 28.27 24.99
CA SER A 496 19.26 28.51 23.90
C SER A 496 18.62 28.22 22.55
N GLU A 497 18.85 29.09 21.54
CA GLU A 497 18.34 28.94 20.16
C GLU A 497 19.09 27.86 19.34
N LEU A 498 20.16 27.28 19.89
CA LEU A 498 21.02 26.27 19.24
C LEU A 498 20.65 24.82 19.56
N VAL A 499 19.50 24.57 20.20
CA VAL A 499 19.05 23.23 20.63
C VAL A 499 17.94 22.72 19.74
N ASP A 500 18.13 21.52 19.19
CA ASP A 500 17.05 20.77 18.55
C ASP A 500 16.11 20.19 19.61
N GLN A 501 14.98 20.87 19.83
CA GLN A 501 13.91 20.46 20.75
C GLN A 501 12.78 19.70 20.02
N SER A 502 12.96 19.32 18.74
CA SER A 502 11.92 18.63 17.97
C SER A 502 11.49 17.29 18.56
N GLN A 503 12.33 16.69 19.41
CA GLN A 503 12.07 15.44 20.14
C GLN A 503 12.06 15.60 21.67
N ALA A 504 12.00 16.84 22.16
CA ALA A 504 12.01 17.16 23.59
C ALA A 504 10.61 17.07 24.23
N PHE A 505 9.79 16.13 23.76
CA PHE A 505 8.47 15.87 24.33
C PHE A 505 8.18 14.37 24.33
N VAL A 506 7.30 13.96 25.22
CA VAL A 506 6.68 12.64 25.19
C VAL A 506 5.18 12.84 25.20
N ARG A 507 4.49 12.23 24.24
CA ARG A 507 3.04 12.13 24.28
C ARG A 507 2.65 11.04 25.27
N VAL A 508 1.97 11.44 26.32
CA VAL A 508 1.53 10.54 27.37
C VAL A 508 0.03 10.33 27.23
N THR A 509 -0.35 9.07 26.97
CA THR A 509 -1.74 8.62 27.09
C THR A 509 -1.90 7.98 28.46
N VAL A 510 -2.62 8.64 29.35
CA VAL A 510 -2.99 8.04 30.63
C VAL A 510 -4.35 7.37 30.48
N ALA A 511 -4.38 6.05 30.60
CA ALA A 511 -5.60 5.25 30.51
C ALA A 511 -6.07 4.82 31.91
N LYS A 512 -7.38 4.62 32.08
CA LYS A 512 -7.94 4.09 33.33
C LYS A 512 -7.60 2.62 33.54
N SER A 513 -7.57 1.81 32.48
CA SER A 513 -7.33 0.36 32.60
C SER A 513 -6.87 -0.31 31.29
N TRP A 514 -5.94 -1.28 31.41
CA TRP A 514 -5.57 -2.20 30.33
C TRP A 514 -6.75 -3.06 29.83
N SER A 515 -7.66 -3.43 30.73
CA SER A 515 -8.83 -4.25 30.37
C SER A 515 -9.74 -3.51 29.39
N LEU A 516 -9.91 -2.20 29.57
CA LEU A 516 -10.72 -1.36 28.67
C LEU A 516 -10.07 -1.20 27.29
N ILE A 517 -8.73 -1.19 27.21
CA ILE A 517 -7.99 -1.19 25.95
C ILE A 517 -8.23 -2.50 25.19
N SER A 518 -8.09 -3.64 25.86
CA SER A 518 -8.34 -4.96 25.25
C SER A 518 -9.78 -5.13 24.79
N VAL A 519 -10.75 -4.67 25.59
CA VAL A 519 -12.17 -4.66 25.25
C VAL A 519 -12.43 -3.78 24.03
N SER A 520 -11.87 -2.57 23.98
CA SER A 520 -11.99 -1.67 22.83
C SER A 520 -11.42 -2.30 21.54
N SER A 521 -10.27 -2.98 21.62
CA SER A 521 -9.67 -3.68 20.48
C SER A 521 -10.56 -4.82 19.98
N LEU A 522 -11.10 -5.64 20.89
CA LEU A 522 -12.02 -6.72 20.55
C LEU A 522 -13.30 -6.21 19.87
N ILE A 523 -13.89 -5.14 20.41
CA ILE A 523 -15.04 -4.46 19.80
C ILE A 523 -14.67 -3.94 18.41
N GLY A 524 -13.48 -3.35 18.29
CA GLY A 524 -12.81 -2.95 17.04
C GLY A 524 -12.92 -3.97 15.92
N TRP A 525 -12.34 -5.15 16.15
CA TRP A 525 -12.34 -6.25 15.18
C TRP A 525 -13.74 -6.80 14.93
N THR A 526 -14.61 -6.79 15.93
CA THR A 526 -15.99 -7.29 15.81
C THR A 526 -16.81 -6.46 14.81
N TYR A 527 -16.81 -5.12 14.92
CA TYR A 527 -17.55 -4.32 13.94
C TYR A 527 -16.90 -4.34 12.56
N PHE A 528 -15.57 -4.39 12.46
CA PHE A 528 -14.88 -4.50 11.18
C PHE A 528 -15.34 -5.74 10.41
N LEU A 529 -15.39 -6.89 11.10
CA LEU A 529 -15.89 -8.13 10.50
C LEU A 529 -17.37 -8.02 10.14
N ALA A 530 -18.21 -7.46 11.02
CA ALA A 530 -19.64 -7.29 10.76
C ALA A 530 -19.92 -6.44 9.51
N TRP A 531 -19.26 -5.29 9.39
CA TRP A 531 -19.37 -4.41 8.23
C TRP A 531 -18.78 -5.01 6.95
N THR A 532 -17.68 -5.76 7.05
CA THR A 532 -17.14 -6.48 5.89
C THR A 532 -18.13 -7.54 5.41
N TRP A 533 -18.76 -8.26 6.34
CA TRP A 533 -19.62 -9.38 5.98
C TRP A 533 -21.04 -8.99 5.55
N SER A 534 -21.49 -7.76 5.85
CA SER A 534 -22.85 -7.28 5.58
C SER A 534 -23.24 -7.33 4.10
N PHE A 535 -22.30 -7.13 3.18
CA PHE A 535 -22.58 -7.12 1.75
C PHE A 535 -22.95 -8.51 1.18
N TRP A 536 -22.43 -9.59 1.78
CA TRP A 536 -22.56 -10.95 1.22
C TRP A 536 -23.99 -11.50 1.25
N PRO A 537 -24.80 -11.31 2.31
CA PRO A 537 -26.22 -11.65 2.30
C PRO A 537 -26.99 -11.07 1.12
N GLN A 538 -26.76 -9.81 0.74
CA GLN A 538 -27.42 -9.20 -0.42
C GLN A 538 -26.93 -9.81 -1.73
N ILE A 539 -25.63 -10.02 -1.88
CA ILE A 539 -25.04 -10.70 -3.04
C ILE A 539 -25.65 -12.10 -3.20
N TRP A 540 -25.78 -12.83 -2.10
CA TRP A 540 -26.37 -14.17 -2.06
C TRP A 540 -27.87 -14.16 -2.38
N GLU A 541 -28.63 -13.21 -1.83
CA GLU A 541 -30.06 -13.10 -2.09
C GLU A 541 -30.35 -12.79 -3.56
N ASN A 542 -29.66 -11.80 -4.13
CA ASN A 542 -29.75 -11.45 -5.55
C ASN A 542 -29.48 -12.67 -6.44
N ARG A 543 -28.46 -13.46 -6.07
CA ARG A 543 -28.09 -14.68 -6.77
C ARG A 543 -29.16 -15.76 -6.65
N THR A 544 -29.64 -16.03 -5.43
CA THR A 544 -30.60 -17.10 -5.15
C THR A 544 -31.93 -16.84 -5.87
N ARG A 545 -32.34 -15.57 -5.93
CA ARG A 545 -33.57 -15.15 -6.61
C ARG A 545 -33.38 -14.90 -8.10
N ALA A 546 -32.14 -14.90 -8.60
CA ALA A 546 -31.77 -14.45 -9.95
C ALA A 546 -32.41 -13.10 -10.34
N SER A 547 -32.66 -12.26 -9.33
CA SER A 547 -33.44 -11.04 -9.43
C SER A 547 -32.89 -10.03 -8.44
N VAL A 548 -32.70 -8.80 -8.89
CA VAL A 548 -32.40 -7.63 -8.05
C VAL A 548 -33.66 -6.80 -7.79
N VAL A 549 -34.84 -7.35 -8.12
CA VAL A 549 -36.11 -6.66 -7.88
C VAL A 549 -36.29 -6.42 -6.38
N GLY A 550 -36.41 -5.15 -6.02
CA GLY A 550 -36.51 -4.67 -4.65
C GLY A 550 -35.24 -4.09 -4.03
N LEU A 551 -34.12 -4.10 -4.75
CA LEU A 551 -32.89 -3.41 -4.38
C LEU A 551 -32.77 -2.07 -5.12
N SER A 552 -32.77 -0.95 -4.40
CA SER A 552 -32.78 0.40 -4.97
C SER A 552 -31.49 0.73 -5.72
N PHE A 553 -31.63 1.12 -6.99
CA PHE A 553 -30.48 1.50 -7.82
C PHE A 553 -29.90 2.86 -7.40
N ASP A 554 -30.71 3.72 -6.80
CA ASP A 554 -30.26 4.98 -6.21
C ASP A 554 -29.35 4.73 -5.01
N TYR A 555 -29.77 3.81 -4.12
CA TYR A 555 -28.94 3.36 -3.00
C TYR A 555 -27.60 2.85 -3.51
N LEU A 556 -27.60 1.95 -4.51
CA LEU A 556 -26.36 1.38 -5.05
C LEU A 556 -25.43 2.43 -5.68
N ALA A 557 -25.98 3.34 -6.50
CA ALA A 557 -25.17 4.35 -7.18
C ALA A 557 -24.53 5.34 -6.20
N LEU A 558 -25.30 5.81 -5.21
CA LEU A 558 -24.79 6.67 -4.14
C LEU A 558 -23.77 5.93 -3.28
N ASN A 559 -24.06 4.68 -2.91
CA ASN A 559 -23.19 3.89 -2.02
C ASN A 559 -21.84 3.58 -2.69
N LEU A 560 -21.82 3.23 -3.98
CA LEU A 560 -20.57 3.01 -4.72
C LEU A 560 -19.71 4.27 -4.76
N PHE A 561 -20.31 5.41 -5.15
CA PHE A 561 -19.58 6.67 -5.22
C PHE A 561 -18.98 7.02 -3.85
N GLY A 562 -19.77 6.90 -2.78
CA GLY A 562 -19.29 7.13 -1.42
C GLY A 562 -18.13 6.19 -1.03
N HIS A 563 -18.24 4.88 -1.28
CA HIS A 563 -17.16 3.93 -0.94
C HIS A 563 -15.85 4.24 -1.68
N ILE A 564 -15.92 4.65 -2.95
CA ILE A 564 -14.71 5.07 -3.71
C ILE A 564 -14.05 6.28 -3.04
N MET A 565 -14.83 7.29 -2.65
CA MET A 565 -14.30 8.49 -1.99
C MET A 565 -13.66 8.15 -0.62
N TYR A 566 -14.32 7.28 0.15
CA TYR A 566 -13.82 6.86 1.45
C TYR A 566 -12.56 6.01 1.34
N ALA A 567 -12.51 5.11 0.34
CA ALA A 567 -11.31 4.35 0.03
C ALA A 567 -10.16 5.28 -0.36
N ALA A 568 -10.40 6.28 -1.23
CA ALA A 568 -9.37 7.24 -1.61
C ALA A 568 -8.80 8.00 -0.40
N PHE A 569 -9.66 8.47 0.51
CA PHE A 569 -9.24 9.11 1.77
C PHE A 569 -8.40 8.16 2.64
N ASN A 570 -8.90 6.97 2.94
CA ASN A 570 -8.21 6.02 3.81
C ASN A 570 -6.87 5.58 3.21
N CYS A 571 -6.84 5.29 1.90
CA CYS A 571 -5.62 4.91 1.22
C CYS A 571 -4.58 6.04 1.26
N ALA A 572 -5.00 7.29 1.02
CA ALA A 572 -4.08 8.42 1.02
C ALA A 572 -3.54 8.73 2.42
N LEU A 573 -4.39 8.81 3.44
CA LEU A 573 -3.96 9.14 4.79
C LEU A 573 -3.17 7.99 5.44
N PHE A 574 -3.37 6.75 4.99
CA PHE A 574 -2.62 5.58 5.46
C PHE A 574 -1.29 5.35 4.73
N TRP A 575 -1.21 5.61 3.42
CA TRP A 575 -0.04 5.28 2.60
C TRP A 575 0.78 6.46 2.08
N ASN A 576 0.27 7.70 2.14
CA ASN A 576 1.00 8.85 1.62
C ASN A 576 1.68 9.63 2.76
N GLY A 577 3.01 9.49 2.84
CA GLY A 577 3.83 10.17 3.85
C GLY A 577 3.71 11.69 3.84
N SER A 578 3.55 12.33 2.68
CA SER A 578 3.36 13.79 2.59
C SER A 578 2.00 14.23 3.16
N VAL A 579 0.94 13.45 2.94
CA VAL A 579 -0.39 13.71 3.52
C VAL A 579 -0.37 13.46 5.03
N GLN A 580 0.36 12.44 5.49
CA GLN A 580 0.57 12.16 6.92
C GLN A 580 1.34 13.28 7.60
N GLU A 581 2.43 13.76 6.98
CA GLU A 581 3.19 14.88 7.50
C GLU A 581 2.33 16.14 7.57
N GLU A 582 1.51 16.40 6.54
CA GLU A 582 0.58 17.51 6.56
C GLU A 582 -0.48 17.38 7.67
N TYR A 583 -0.98 16.16 7.91
CA TYR A 583 -1.89 15.85 9.02
C TYR A 583 -1.23 16.10 10.36
N LEU A 584 0.00 15.63 10.56
CA LEU A 584 0.76 15.79 11.79
C LEU A 584 1.15 17.26 12.03
N ARG A 585 1.42 18.04 10.97
CA ARG A 585 1.60 19.51 11.10
C ARG A 585 0.33 20.22 11.53
N ARG A 586 -0.84 19.78 11.03
CA ARG A 586 -2.15 20.39 11.35
C ARG A 586 -2.70 19.94 12.70
N ASN A 587 -2.43 18.69 13.06
CA ASN A 587 -2.79 18.07 14.32
C ASN A 587 -1.50 17.58 14.99
N PRO A 588 -0.66 18.48 15.54
CA PRO A 588 0.59 18.10 16.19
C PRO A 588 0.37 17.07 17.30
N ARG A 589 -0.86 17.06 17.86
CA ARG A 589 -1.33 16.21 18.96
C ARG A 589 -2.17 15.00 18.55
N GLY A 590 -2.46 14.84 17.26
CA GLY A 590 -3.31 13.76 16.74
C GLY A 590 -2.50 12.55 16.27
N LEU A 591 -3.00 11.34 16.53
CA LEU A 591 -2.54 10.13 15.85
C LEU A 591 -3.19 10.06 14.47
N ILE A 592 -2.50 9.49 13.48
CA ILE A 592 -3.11 9.23 12.16
C ILE A 592 -4.38 8.39 12.40
N PRO A 593 -5.58 8.92 12.06
CA PRO A 593 -6.84 8.35 12.52
C PRO A 593 -7.27 7.13 11.69
N VAL A 594 -6.52 6.80 10.64
CA VAL A 594 -6.81 5.69 9.73
C VAL A 594 -5.91 4.52 10.07
N LEU A 595 -6.53 3.37 10.35
CA LEU A 595 -5.83 2.11 10.61
C LEU A 595 -5.96 1.17 9.41
N ALA A 596 -5.17 0.09 9.41
CA ALA A 596 -5.17 -0.89 8.32
C ALA A 596 -6.56 -1.52 8.08
N ASN A 597 -7.35 -1.72 9.14
CA ASN A 597 -8.72 -2.23 9.04
C ASN A 597 -9.67 -1.25 8.32
N ASP A 598 -9.46 0.07 8.43
CA ASP A 598 -10.31 1.07 7.78
C ASP A 598 -10.04 1.10 6.27
N VAL A 599 -8.78 0.95 5.88
CA VAL A 599 -8.36 0.77 4.49
C VAL A 599 -8.93 -0.52 3.91
N ALA A 600 -8.73 -1.65 4.60
CA ALA A 600 -9.24 -2.95 4.16
C ALA A 600 -10.77 -2.95 3.99
N PHE A 601 -11.50 -2.38 4.96
CA PHE A 601 -12.95 -2.25 4.89
C PHE A 601 -13.40 -1.40 3.70
N SER A 602 -12.82 -0.21 3.53
CA SER A 602 -13.25 0.73 2.47
C SER A 602 -12.98 0.21 1.05
N LEU A 603 -11.87 -0.50 0.84
CA LEU A 603 -11.57 -1.19 -0.42
C LEU A 603 -12.53 -2.37 -0.65
N HIS A 604 -12.75 -3.22 0.36
CA HIS A 604 -13.71 -4.33 0.27
C HIS A 604 -15.13 -3.83 -0.02
N ALA A 605 -15.60 -2.79 0.67
CA ALA A 605 -16.92 -2.22 0.47
C ALA A 605 -17.11 -1.66 -0.95
N THR A 606 -16.07 -1.05 -1.51
CA THR A 606 -16.06 -0.61 -2.92
C THR A 606 -16.21 -1.80 -3.86
N PHE A 607 -15.41 -2.85 -3.66
CA PHE A 607 -15.46 -4.08 -4.44
C PHE A 607 -16.84 -4.76 -4.35
N ALA A 608 -17.34 -5.02 -3.14
CA ALA A 608 -18.59 -5.72 -2.91
C ALA A 608 -19.79 -4.94 -3.47
N THR A 609 -19.81 -3.61 -3.33
CA THR A 609 -20.84 -2.77 -3.97
C THR A 609 -20.76 -2.86 -5.49
N GLY A 610 -19.54 -2.89 -6.06
CA GLY A 610 -19.31 -3.15 -7.47
C GLY A 610 -19.88 -4.49 -7.93
N VAL A 611 -19.67 -5.56 -7.16
CA VAL A 611 -20.26 -6.89 -7.43
C VAL A 611 -21.79 -6.83 -7.48
N ILE A 612 -22.43 -6.12 -6.54
CA ILE A 612 -23.89 -5.96 -6.53
C ILE A 612 -24.39 -5.16 -7.75
N ILE A 613 -23.67 -4.11 -8.15
CA ILE A 613 -23.98 -3.35 -9.36
C ILE A 613 -23.83 -4.23 -10.61
N VAL A 614 -22.80 -5.07 -10.66
CA VAL A 614 -22.63 -6.08 -11.72
C VAL A 614 -23.84 -7.01 -11.77
N GLN A 615 -24.33 -7.51 -10.63
CA GLN A 615 -25.56 -8.32 -10.58
C GLN A 615 -26.78 -7.60 -11.17
N CYS A 616 -26.89 -6.27 -11.03
CA CYS A 616 -27.99 -5.49 -11.61
C CYS A 616 -28.01 -5.45 -13.15
N PHE A 617 -26.90 -5.78 -13.80
CA PHE A 617 -26.85 -5.93 -15.26
C PHE A 617 -27.26 -7.32 -15.72
N PHE A 618 -27.21 -8.32 -14.85
CA PHE A 618 -27.38 -9.73 -15.21
C PHE A 618 -28.66 -10.38 -14.71
N TYR A 619 -29.21 -9.88 -13.62
CA TYR A 619 -30.43 -10.41 -13.03
C TYR A 619 -31.65 -9.58 -13.38
N GLU A 620 -32.81 -10.18 -13.21
CA GLU A 620 -34.07 -9.49 -13.44
C GLU A 620 -34.13 -8.23 -12.57
N ARG A 621 -34.30 -7.07 -13.19
CA ARG A 621 -34.30 -5.76 -12.52
C ARG A 621 -35.64 -5.02 -12.58
N GLY A 622 -36.64 -5.61 -13.23
CA GLY A 622 -37.91 -4.96 -13.52
C GLY A 622 -37.72 -3.60 -14.20
N GLN A 623 -38.50 -2.60 -13.78
CA GLN A 623 -38.43 -1.22 -14.28
C GLN A 623 -37.51 -0.31 -13.44
N GLN A 624 -36.67 -0.88 -12.57
CA GLN A 624 -35.82 -0.10 -11.67
C GLN A 624 -34.72 0.63 -12.45
N ARG A 625 -34.57 1.93 -12.18
CA ARG A 625 -33.58 2.82 -12.79
C ARG A 625 -33.05 3.76 -11.72
N VAL A 626 -31.82 4.25 -11.91
CA VAL A 626 -31.31 5.36 -11.10
C VAL A 626 -32.17 6.61 -11.40
N SER A 627 -32.79 7.18 -10.38
CA SER A 627 -33.68 8.33 -10.45
C SER A 627 -32.94 9.61 -10.86
N TYR A 628 -33.69 10.59 -11.38
CA TYR A 628 -33.12 11.90 -11.70
C TYR A 628 -32.55 12.59 -10.47
N THR A 629 -33.18 12.44 -9.31
CA THR A 629 -32.69 13.00 -8.04
C THR A 629 -31.33 12.42 -7.66
N ALA A 630 -31.17 11.09 -7.71
CA ALA A 630 -29.89 10.45 -7.42
C ALA A 630 -28.80 10.84 -8.43
N ARG A 631 -29.14 10.94 -9.72
CA ARG A 631 -28.19 11.43 -10.74
C ARG A 631 -27.78 12.88 -10.50
N ALA A 632 -28.73 13.76 -10.16
CA ALA A 632 -28.45 15.16 -9.86
C ALA A 632 -27.52 15.28 -8.64
N LEU A 633 -27.79 14.52 -7.56
CA LEU A 633 -26.91 14.46 -6.39
C LEU A 633 -25.51 13.95 -6.76
N LEU A 634 -25.41 12.87 -7.54
CA LEU A 634 -24.12 12.36 -8.00
C LEU A 634 -23.34 13.36 -8.85
N VAL A 635 -24.03 14.11 -9.72
CA VAL A 635 -23.39 15.19 -10.50
C VAL A 635 -22.90 16.31 -9.59
N ILE A 636 -23.70 16.72 -8.59
CA ILE A 636 -23.28 17.73 -7.61
C ILE A 636 -22.04 17.25 -6.84
N PHE A 637 -22.06 16.02 -6.32
CA PHE A 637 -20.94 15.43 -5.60
C PHE A 637 -19.69 15.28 -6.49
N ALA A 638 -19.84 14.78 -7.71
CA ALA A 638 -18.74 14.66 -8.66
C ALA A 638 -18.16 16.04 -9.04
N THR A 639 -19.01 17.05 -9.22
CA THR A 639 -18.58 18.42 -9.51
C THR A 639 -17.79 18.99 -8.33
N PHE A 640 -18.24 18.77 -7.09
CA PHE A 640 -17.50 19.16 -5.89
C PHE A 640 -16.11 18.50 -5.82
N VAL A 641 -16.02 17.20 -6.12
CA VAL A 641 -14.74 16.47 -6.16
C VAL A 641 -13.81 17.05 -7.24
N VAL A 642 -14.34 17.33 -8.43
CA VAL A 642 -13.55 17.93 -9.53
C VAL A 642 -13.05 19.32 -9.14
N ILE A 643 -13.91 20.18 -8.56
CA ILE A 643 -13.52 21.51 -8.10
C ILE A 643 -12.43 21.41 -7.02
N SER A 644 -12.63 20.56 -6.00
CA SER A 644 -11.65 20.31 -4.95
C SER A 644 -10.32 19.79 -5.55
N GLY A 645 -10.39 18.94 -6.57
CA GLY A 645 -9.25 18.42 -7.34
C GLY A 645 -8.48 19.52 -8.09
N ILE A 646 -9.18 20.46 -8.71
CA ILE A 646 -8.56 21.63 -9.37
C ILE A 646 -7.91 22.56 -8.35
N LEU A 647 -8.54 22.75 -7.18
CA LEU A 647 -8.00 23.59 -6.11
C LEU A 647 -6.70 23.01 -5.53
N VAL A 648 -6.60 21.69 -5.34
CA VAL A 648 -5.36 21.06 -4.89
C VAL A 648 -4.30 21.07 -5.99
N ALA A 649 -4.66 20.80 -7.24
CA ALA A 649 -3.73 20.85 -8.37
C ALA A 649 -3.17 22.25 -8.65
N SER A 650 -3.93 23.32 -8.33
CA SER A 650 -3.47 24.70 -8.45
C SER A 650 -2.68 25.22 -7.23
N GLY A 651 -2.40 24.35 -6.26
CA GLY A 651 -1.67 24.70 -5.03
C GLY A 651 -2.47 25.59 -4.06
N ARG A 652 -3.77 25.79 -4.30
CA ARG A 652 -4.66 26.58 -3.43
C ARG A 652 -5.14 25.77 -2.24
N TYR A 653 -5.34 24.47 -2.43
CA TYR A 653 -5.61 23.50 -1.38
C TYR A 653 -4.38 22.63 -1.15
N ARG A 654 -4.25 22.15 0.08
CA ARG A 654 -3.30 21.11 0.38
C ARG A 654 -3.92 19.73 0.15
N TRP A 655 -3.08 18.69 0.06
CA TRP A 655 -3.56 17.35 -0.26
C TRP A 655 -4.43 16.78 0.86
N LEU A 656 -4.10 17.05 2.12
CA LEU A 656 -4.93 16.63 3.25
C LEU A 656 -6.34 17.23 3.19
N ASP A 657 -6.48 18.51 2.83
CA ASP A 657 -7.79 19.17 2.69
C ASP A 657 -8.65 18.49 1.61
N PHE A 658 -8.02 18.15 0.48
CA PHE A 658 -8.69 17.42 -0.59
C PHE A 658 -9.21 16.05 -0.10
N PHE A 659 -8.38 15.28 0.60
CA PHE A 659 -8.78 13.97 1.10
C PHE A 659 -9.82 14.05 2.22
N TYR A 660 -9.75 15.04 3.12
CA TYR A 660 -10.82 15.30 4.09
C TYR A 660 -12.15 15.60 3.42
N ASN A 661 -12.16 16.40 2.35
CA ASN A 661 -13.36 16.65 1.57
C ASN A 661 -13.99 15.36 1.02
N LEU A 662 -13.19 14.37 0.61
CA LEU A 662 -13.68 13.06 0.17
C LEU A 662 -14.32 12.27 1.33
N SER A 663 -13.73 12.32 2.53
CA SER A 663 -14.29 11.69 3.74
C SER A 663 -15.62 12.31 4.16
N PHE A 664 -15.71 13.65 4.19
CA PHE A 664 -16.97 14.34 4.50
C PHE A 664 -18.04 14.08 3.43
N LEU A 665 -17.65 13.94 2.17
CA LEU A 665 -18.56 13.57 1.10
C LEU A 665 -19.15 12.16 1.29
N LYS A 666 -18.34 11.19 1.76
CA LYS A 666 -18.84 9.87 2.17
C LYS A 666 -19.87 9.97 3.28
N LEU A 667 -19.63 10.80 4.30
CA LEU A 667 -20.58 11.01 5.39
C LEU A 667 -21.90 11.59 4.86
N ALA A 668 -21.82 12.65 4.05
CA ALA A 668 -22.99 13.29 3.41
C ALA A 668 -23.79 12.30 2.54
N ILE A 669 -23.12 11.42 1.80
CA ILE A 669 -23.76 10.36 1.03
C ILE A 669 -24.47 9.36 1.94
N THR A 670 -23.89 9.02 3.09
CA THR A 670 -24.47 8.04 4.02
C THR A 670 -25.79 8.52 4.63
N LEU A 671 -25.92 9.83 4.87
CA LEU A 671 -27.17 10.48 5.29
C LEU A 671 -28.33 10.28 4.29
N VAL A 672 -28.03 10.26 2.99
CA VAL A 672 -29.07 10.26 1.94
C VAL A 672 -29.25 8.92 1.25
N LYS A 673 -28.22 8.06 1.20
CA LYS A 673 -28.20 6.83 0.37
C LYS A 673 -29.28 5.83 0.75
N TYR A 674 -29.65 5.75 2.04
CA TYR A 674 -30.62 4.77 2.55
C TYR A 674 -32.07 5.17 2.30
N ILE A 675 -32.35 6.47 2.09
CA ILE A 675 -33.71 7.00 1.86
C ILE A 675 -34.39 6.34 0.65
N PRO A 676 -33.75 6.22 -0.54
CA PRO A 676 -34.35 5.55 -1.68
C PRO A 676 -34.76 4.10 -1.40
N GLN A 677 -33.98 3.34 -0.62
CA GLN A 677 -34.32 1.96 -0.27
C GLN A 677 -35.51 1.92 0.70
N ALA A 678 -35.54 2.80 1.70
CA ALA A 678 -36.65 2.88 2.65
C ALA A 678 -37.97 3.26 1.95
N VAL A 679 -37.91 4.21 1.02
CA VAL A 679 -39.06 4.61 0.19
C VAL A 679 -39.49 3.47 -0.74
N LEU A 680 -38.55 2.73 -1.34
CA LEU A 680 -38.86 1.59 -2.20
C LEU A 680 -39.61 0.49 -1.42
N ASN A 681 -39.12 0.13 -0.23
CA ASN A 681 -39.78 -0.82 0.66
C ASN A 681 -41.19 -0.33 1.04
N TYR A 682 -41.32 0.97 1.36
CA TYR A 682 -42.62 1.56 1.70
C TYR A 682 -43.61 1.55 0.55
N ARG A 683 -43.17 1.82 -0.68
CA ARG A 683 -44.02 1.80 -1.87
C ARG A 683 -44.45 0.39 -2.24
N ARG A 684 -43.53 -0.57 -2.16
CA ARG A 684 -43.81 -1.99 -2.45
C ARG A 684 -44.56 -2.70 -1.33
N LYS A 685 -44.65 -2.08 -0.14
CA LYS A 685 -45.13 -2.71 1.09
C LYS A 685 -44.46 -4.06 1.33
N SER A 686 -43.20 -4.21 0.93
CA SER A 686 -42.44 -5.46 0.94
C SER A 686 -40.96 -5.16 0.99
N THR A 687 -40.22 -5.98 1.72
CA THR A 687 -38.76 -5.96 1.79
C THR A 687 -38.12 -7.08 0.97
N VAL A 688 -38.91 -7.93 0.28
CA VAL A 688 -38.39 -8.96 -0.64
C VAL A 688 -37.57 -8.27 -1.73
N GLY A 689 -36.26 -8.52 -1.80
CA GLY A 689 -35.38 -7.60 -2.55
C GLY A 689 -34.16 -7.18 -1.77
N TRP A 690 -34.36 -6.99 -0.48
CA TRP A 690 -33.50 -6.26 0.41
C TRP A 690 -33.16 -7.16 1.59
N SER A 691 -31.90 -7.59 1.63
CA SER A 691 -31.46 -8.61 2.54
C SER A 691 -31.46 -8.10 3.97
N ILE A 692 -32.29 -8.72 4.80
CA ILE A 692 -32.31 -8.43 6.23
C ILE A 692 -30.99 -8.83 6.90
N GLY A 693 -30.29 -9.84 6.37
CA GLY A 693 -28.95 -10.22 6.84
C GLY A 693 -27.91 -9.11 6.63
N ASN A 694 -27.99 -8.38 5.52
CA ASN A 694 -27.17 -7.19 5.28
C ASN A 694 -27.45 -6.12 6.35
N VAL A 695 -28.73 -5.81 6.58
CA VAL A 695 -29.17 -4.81 7.56
C VAL A 695 -28.74 -5.16 8.98
N LEU A 696 -28.88 -6.42 9.40
CA LEU A 696 -28.52 -6.84 10.77
C LEU A 696 -27.01 -6.76 11.02
N LEU A 697 -26.20 -7.08 10.03
CA LEU A 697 -24.74 -6.99 10.11
C LEU A 697 -24.26 -5.52 10.03
N ASP A 698 -24.89 -4.69 9.21
CA ASP A 698 -24.63 -3.24 9.15
C ASP A 698 -24.97 -2.56 10.49
N PHE A 699 -26.11 -2.91 11.08
CA PHE A 699 -26.52 -2.47 12.42
C PHE A 699 -25.50 -2.87 13.49
N THR A 700 -25.06 -4.13 13.45
CA THR A 700 -24.06 -4.66 14.40
C THR A 700 -22.75 -3.91 14.28
N GLY A 701 -22.30 -3.65 13.05
CA GLY A 701 -21.10 -2.87 12.78
C GLY A 701 -21.21 -1.43 13.29
N GLY A 702 -22.31 -0.73 12.95
CA GLY A 702 -22.54 0.64 13.39
C GLY A 702 -22.66 0.78 14.91
N PHE A 703 -23.36 -0.14 15.57
CA PHE A 703 -23.53 -0.16 17.02
C PHE A 703 -22.18 -0.37 17.74
N PHE A 704 -21.44 -1.42 17.39
CA PHE A 704 -20.16 -1.70 18.04
C PHE A 704 -19.09 -0.64 17.71
N SER A 705 -19.15 0.01 16.54
CA SER A 705 -18.30 1.17 16.25
C SER A 705 -18.54 2.32 17.23
N ILE A 706 -19.80 2.67 17.51
CA ILE A 706 -20.12 3.72 18.50
C ILE A 706 -19.69 3.28 19.91
N VAL A 707 -19.96 2.03 20.29
CA VAL A 707 -19.57 1.50 21.61
C VAL A 707 -18.05 1.54 21.80
N GLN A 708 -17.25 1.22 20.77
CA GLN A 708 -15.80 1.35 20.83
C GLN A 708 -15.39 2.79 21.16
N MET A 709 -15.99 3.77 20.48
CA MET A 709 -15.70 5.19 20.69
C MET A 709 -16.07 5.63 22.11
N LEU A 710 -17.19 5.15 22.66
CA LEU A 710 -17.59 5.42 24.04
C LEU A 710 -16.64 4.79 25.06
N VAL A 711 -16.18 3.56 24.82
CA VAL A 711 -15.19 2.87 25.68
C VAL A 711 -13.86 3.62 25.66
N ASN A 712 -13.42 4.08 24.49
CA ASN A 712 -12.20 4.89 24.36
C ASN A 712 -12.34 6.25 25.06
N GLY A 713 -13.42 6.98 24.80
CA GLY A 713 -13.67 8.28 25.45
C GLY A 713 -13.73 8.15 26.97
N TYR A 714 -14.34 7.08 27.50
CA TYR A 714 -14.32 6.80 28.93
C TYR A 714 -12.92 6.45 29.45
N ASN A 715 -12.18 5.57 28.77
CA ASN A 715 -10.90 5.05 29.25
C ASN A 715 -9.79 6.12 29.23
N TYR A 716 -9.84 7.04 28.27
CA TYR A 716 -8.84 8.10 28.11
C TYR A 716 -9.31 9.47 28.62
N ASP A 717 -10.54 9.59 29.13
CA ASP A 717 -11.18 10.87 29.51
C ASP A 717 -11.22 11.90 28.35
N ASP A 718 -11.26 11.39 27.12
CA ASP A 718 -11.21 12.14 25.87
C ASP A 718 -12.54 12.00 25.10
N TRP A 719 -13.55 12.71 25.60
CA TRP A 719 -14.89 12.73 24.99
C TRP A 719 -14.95 13.61 23.74
N ASP A 720 -14.04 14.58 23.62
CA ASP A 720 -13.99 15.50 22.48
C ASP A 720 -13.57 14.77 21.20
N SER A 721 -12.69 13.78 21.29
CA SER A 721 -12.30 12.92 20.14
C SER A 721 -13.45 12.11 19.53
N ILE A 722 -14.55 11.89 20.27
CA ILE A 722 -15.76 11.25 19.70
C ILE A 722 -16.39 12.14 18.62
N PHE A 723 -16.31 13.47 18.78
CA PHE A 723 -16.80 14.46 17.83
C PHE A 723 -15.70 15.00 16.90
N GLY A 724 -14.43 14.84 17.28
CA GLY A 724 -13.25 15.15 16.46
C GLY A 724 -13.12 14.27 15.20
N ASP A 725 -13.48 12.98 15.28
CA ASP A 725 -13.65 12.09 14.12
C ASP A 725 -15.14 11.97 13.72
N GLY A 726 -15.71 13.11 13.30
CA GLY A 726 -17.13 13.21 12.96
C GLY A 726 -17.59 12.27 11.83
N ALA A 727 -16.67 11.75 11.01
CA ALA A 727 -16.98 10.80 9.95
C ALA A 727 -17.31 9.41 10.52
N LYS A 728 -16.48 8.87 11.41
CA LYS A 728 -16.67 7.53 11.98
C LYS A 728 -17.91 7.45 12.87
N PHE A 729 -18.09 8.42 13.77
CA PHE A 729 -19.29 8.51 14.60
C PHE A 729 -20.55 8.67 13.75
N GLY A 730 -20.51 9.58 12.77
CA GLY A 730 -21.63 9.82 11.86
C GLY A 730 -22.00 8.60 11.02
N LEU A 731 -21.02 7.86 10.49
CA LEU A 731 -21.24 6.61 9.75
C LEU A 731 -21.96 5.57 10.61
N GLY A 732 -21.49 5.35 11.84
CA GLY A 732 -22.13 4.42 12.78
C GLY A 732 -23.56 4.85 13.13
N LEU A 733 -23.76 6.12 13.47
CA LEU A 733 -25.06 6.65 13.89
C LEU A 733 -26.11 6.55 12.78
N PHE A 734 -25.78 7.03 11.57
CA PHE A 734 -26.73 7.01 10.45
C PHE A 734 -27.01 5.58 9.98
N SER A 735 -26.03 4.67 10.01
CA SER A 735 -26.27 3.25 9.73
C SER A 735 -27.31 2.69 10.69
N VAL A 736 -27.05 2.79 12.01
CA VAL A 736 -27.95 2.25 13.05
C VAL A 736 -29.36 2.80 12.92
N LEU A 737 -29.54 4.10 12.68
CA LEU A 737 -30.85 4.73 12.52
C LEU A 737 -31.63 4.16 11.33
N PHE A 738 -30.99 4.04 10.15
CA PHE A 738 -31.64 3.46 8.97
C PHE A 738 -31.84 1.95 9.10
N ASP A 739 -30.94 1.23 9.77
CA ASP A 739 -31.07 -0.20 9.99
C ASP A 739 -32.25 -0.53 10.90
N VAL A 740 -32.46 0.24 11.97
CA VAL A 740 -33.68 0.14 12.79
C VAL A 740 -34.92 0.35 11.94
N LEU A 741 -34.92 1.34 11.05
CA LEU A 741 -36.03 1.58 10.13
C LEU A 741 -36.26 0.36 9.21
N PHE A 742 -35.22 -0.25 8.65
CA PHE A 742 -35.35 -1.44 7.81
C PHE A 742 -35.80 -2.68 8.58
N ILE A 743 -35.33 -2.87 9.82
CA ILE A 743 -35.77 -3.94 10.72
C ILE A 743 -37.28 -3.79 11.02
N VAL A 744 -37.75 -2.57 11.31
CA VAL A 744 -39.17 -2.27 11.50
C VAL A 744 -39.96 -2.53 10.21
N GLN A 745 -39.45 -2.11 9.05
CA GLN A 745 -40.10 -2.41 7.77
C GLN A 745 -40.21 -3.92 7.52
N HIS A 746 -39.18 -4.69 7.85
CA HIS A 746 -39.14 -6.14 7.59
C HIS A 746 -39.99 -6.95 8.57
N TYR A 747 -39.80 -6.77 9.88
CA TYR A 747 -40.43 -7.63 10.89
C TYR A 747 -41.77 -7.13 11.42
N ILE A 748 -42.06 -5.82 11.29
CA ILE A 748 -43.28 -5.22 11.83
C ILE A 748 -44.24 -4.85 10.69
N LEU A 749 -43.83 -3.96 9.79
CA LEU A 749 -44.74 -3.38 8.80
C LEU A 749 -45.07 -4.34 7.65
N TYR A 750 -44.08 -5.10 7.16
CA TYR A 750 -44.22 -5.92 5.94
C TYR A 750 -44.00 -7.41 6.19
N ARG A 751 -44.18 -7.87 7.44
CA ARG A 751 -43.95 -9.26 7.88
C ARG A 751 -44.68 -10.32 7.03
N ASN A 752 -45.90 -10.00 6.60
CA ASN A 752 -46.80 -10.94 5.92
C ASN A 752 -46.95 -10.65 4.41
N SER A 753 -46.16 -9.75 3.84
CA SER A 753 -46.24 -9.44 2.41
C SER A 753 -45.55 -10.52 1.59
N ASN A 754 -46.32 -11.52 1.16
CA ASN A 754 -45.91 -12.44 0.11
C ASN A 754 -45.78 -11.69 -1.21
N TYR A 755 -44.81 -12.09 -2.04
CA TYR A 755 -44.56 -11.60 -3.39
C TYR A 755 -45.77 -11.91 -4.29
N ILE A 756 -46.85 -11.13 -4.17
CA ILE A 756 -47.98 -11.19 -5.09
C ILE A 756 -47.59 -10.34 -6.30
N GLU A 757 -47.61 -10.98 -7.47
CA GLU A 757 -47.29 -10.45 -8.79
C GLU A 757 -47.66 -8.98 -8.98
N LEU A 758 -46.64 -8.12 -9.10
CA LEU A 758 -46.76 -6.84 -9.82
C LEU A 758 -46.40 -7.05 -11.30
N GLN A 759 -46.89 -8.15 -11.90
CA GLN A 759 -46.99 -8.26 -13.35
C GLN A 759 -48.18 -7.40 -13.81
N GLY A 760 -48.03 -6.08 -13.90
CA GLY A 760 -49.10 -5.27 -14.51
C GLY A 760 -49.05 -3.77 -14.32
N GLU A 761 -48.54 -3.24 -13.20
CA GLU A 761 -48.61 -1.79 -13.00
C GLU A 761 -47.33 -1.09 -13.43
N SER A 762 -47.46 -0.36 -14.53
CA SER A 762 -46.63 0.76 -14.92
C SER A 762 -46.36 1.67 -13.71
N TYR A 763 -45.13 1.65 -13.20
CA TYR A 763 -44.65 2.62 -12.21
C TYR A 763 -44.66 4.02 -12.84
N PRO A 764 -45.54 4.95 -12.41
CA PRO A 764 -45.36 6.35 -12.75
C PRO A 764 -44.24 6.88 -11.87
N GLY A 765 -43.12 7.28 -12.49
CA GLY A 765 -42.12 8.07 -11.79
C GLY A 765 -42.74 9.39 -11.28
N PRO A 766 -42.14 10.03 -10.25
CA PRO A 766 -42.63 11.31 -9.76
C PRO A 766 -42.49 12.35 -10.89
N GLY A 767 -43.59 12.69 -11.54
CA GLY A 767 -43.62 13.67 -12.64
C GLY A 767 -44.68 13.48 -13.72
N SER A 768 -45.41 12.35 -13.78
CA SER A 768 -46.47 12.22 -14.79
C SER A 768 -47.77 12.89 -14.33
N LYS A 769 -47.97 14.15 -14.74
CA LYS A 769 -49.31 14.73 -14.82
C LYS A 769 -50.10 13.94 -15.86
N THR A 770 -51.07 13.15 -15.43
CA THR A 770 -52.09 12.57 -16.29
C THR A 770 -53.03 13.67 -16.75
N TYR A 771 -52.88 14.11 -18.00
CA TYR A 771 -53.93 14.80 -18.73
C TYR A 771 -54.87 13.74 -19.34
N LYS A 772 -56.16 13.83 -18.95
CA LYS A 772 -57.42 13.61 -19.70
C LYS A 772 -57.58 12.31 -20.54
N GLU A 773 -58.77 11.73 -20.70
CA GLU A 773 -60.13 12.25 -20.91
C GLU A 773 -61.13 11.11 -20.58
N SER A 774 -62.19 11.38 -19.82
CA SER A 774 -63.62 11.47 -20.24
C SER A 774 -64.19 10.22 -20.90
#